data_AF-A0A4Q7E7E3-F1
#
_entry.id   AF-A0A4Q7E7E3-F1
#
_cell.length_a   1.000
_cell.length_b   1.000
_cell.length_c   1.000
_cell.angle_alpha   90.00
_cell.angle_beta   90.00
_cell.angle_gamma   90.00
#
_symmetry.space_group_name_H-M   'P 1'
#
loop_
_entity.id
_entity.type
_entity.pdbx_description
1 polymer ?
#
loop_
_entity_poly.entity_id
_entity_poly.type
_entity_poly.pdbx_seq_one_letter_code
_entity_poly.pdbx_strand_id
1 'polypeptide(L)'
;MTYRRIFPAAALLSLTLSGCGGGSNNADNTNQSTLTTPAETFTLTTNISGSGSVTPATQSVRKGGYVTLILEPDEGYYSDSATGCGGTLDGDLYTIENMQAACTVEIQFKPRLKLSELDMDPALAQCLALNGGYQYADEVTHLYCDKPISSAETIKHFRKLQSLDLYGERLTSLDVSGNSELEVLWISSPLLTALDVSNNTKLESLFVTDSQLQSLDISQNKQLIDLSVSSAQLEALDLSNNPELTSLSVNSQALSSLDLSTNINLAGLSLESASLTTLDLSNNTKLNNLWLNRLAISELDLSHNSALVNMHLYDIELSSLNLANTPQLNSLDMYGNQLTQLDLSHATQLVHLGVAGNQLTEIDLSKNSALESINLSRNALTHINLDNNPRLQSLDLWSNALTTIDLSNNPALTNLQLGYNELSALDLSKLPNLTELNVRNNMLSELDISHNPMLAALHLSSNPLKQLNFPVNDALTELSVSGNNFTQLDFSNFKALTKLSVSGSQLTNITLDQNTGLKELAVFADSLAKLDVSKNIALTHFEIESDILTALDVSNNAALQTLKIYDSQLDTLDVSKQTSLTELQVTAWDIQNLDISHNPLLEKLSVTSGQLNALDLSNNTQLEQLSVIAWSLTQLDVSAAPGLKGLRVSSPQLDNLALSKLPLLERLELRSVPISTLDLSAHPKLVELRLDSVPLNSLNLSYVPELETLTVWWSQLTSLDLSYNTNLRDLDVSFNPLSNIDLSGNALLKRAYLSDNQLTQLDISSNSKLYSLSASYNQLATMRITDQPELQYLYLNSNLLNTLTVTNAPLLSELDTSNNQLKELDLSNNPALSSVNVNYNQLSSLTLGSHNALTELRAVDNQLTELNLSLTPSLITLEVDNNQLTHLDTTASPAIGSMSANYNQLTGLNLATNSALKSLSVYNNQLSTLDVSGQTELTYVDVRENNIAQLDITHSAALYTLLASNNQLTGLDTSDNNALVDLNLTSNRITSLDLTNNSQLNYLYLYDNALSHIDVSTIEQLYYFELDQGVTCTGDVCLSASYY
;
A
#
# COMPACT_ATOMS: atom_id res chain seq x y z
N MET A 1 -18.03 -8.07 -27.48
CA MET A 1 -18.45 -7.99 -28.91
C MET A 1 -19.45 -9.11 -29.22
N THR A 2 -20.43 -8.90 -30.09
CA THR A 2 -21.53 -9.88 -30.34
C THR A 2 -21.14 -10.99 -31.33
N TYR A 3 -20.37 -11.98 -30.86
CA TYR A 3 -20.01 -13.17 -31.64
C TYR A 3 -21.18 -14.17 -31.77
N ARG A 4 -22.08 -13.95 -32.73
CA ARG A 4 -22.91 -15.04 -33.27
C ARG A 4 -22.04 -16.00 -34.08
N ARG A 5 -21.79 -17.22 -33.57
CA ARG A 5 -21.27 -18.32 -34.39
C ARG A 5 -22.39 -18.99 -35.18
N ILE A 6 -22.07 -19.37 -36.41
CA ILE A 6 -22.98 -20.05 -37.35
C ILE A 6 -22.56 -21.52 -37.41
N PHE A 7 -23.47 -22.45 -37.11
CA PHE A 7 -23.19 -23.88 -37.28
C PHE A 7 -23.25 -24.28 -38.77
N PRO A 8 -22.20 -24.91 -39.33
CA PRO A 8 -22.23 -25.49 -40.66
C PRO A 8 -22.86 -26.89 -40.64
N ALA A 9 -24.02 -27.07 -41.27
CA ALA A 9 -24.72 -28.35 -41.31
C ALA A 9 -24.30 -29.22 -42.51
N ALA A 10 -23.23 -30.01 -42.36
CA ALA A 10 -22.86 -31.15 -43.22
C ALA A 10 -21.68 -31.93 -42.58
N ALA A 11 -21.54 -33.25 -42.73
CA ALA A 11 -22.46 -34.33 -43.11
C ALA A 11 -21.76 -35.67 -42.77
N LEU A 12 -22.50 -36.77 -42.62
CA LEU A 12 -21.89 -38.11 -42.61
C LEU A 12 -22.77 -39.13 -43.34
N LEU A 13 -22.13 -39.88 -44.26
CA LEU A 13 -22.79 -40.79 -45.18
C LEU A 13 -22.43 -42.26 -44.87
N SER A 14 -23.47 -43.07 -44.66
CA SER A 14 -23.63 -44.42 -45.23
C SER A 14 -22.60 -45.55 -45.02
N LEU A 15 -23.16 -46.73 -44.69
CA LEU A 15 -22.85 -48.07 -45.25
C LEU A 15 -21.62 -48.88 -44.75
N THR A 16 -21.94 -49.83 -43.87
CA THR A 16 -21.65 -51.30 -43.98
C THR A 16 -20.26 -51.83 -44.29
N LEU A 17 -19.84 -52.83 -43.51
CA LEU A 17 -18.95 -53.91 -43.96
C LEU A 17 -19.44 -55.29 -43.45
N SER A 18 -19.12 -56.36 -44.18
CA SER A 18 -19.64 -57.72 -43.98
C SER A 18 -18.53 -58.78 -43.95
N GLY A 19 -18.64 -59.79 -43.06
CA GLY A 19 -17.76 -60.97 -43.01
C GLY A 19 -18.50 -62.28 -43.33
N CYS A 20 -17.81 -63.32 -43.83
CA CYS A 20 -18.42 -64.52 -44.43
C CYS A 20 -17.88 -65.86 -43.90
N GLY A 21 -18.71 -66.92 -43.98
CA GLY A 21 -18.30 -68.34 -43.95
C GLY A 21 -19.40 -69.29 -43.42
N GLY A 22 -19.66 -70.49 -43.99
CA GLY A 22 -19.17 -71.03 -45.27
C GLY A 22 -19.38 -72.54 -45.54
N GLY A 23 -20.59 -72.97 -45.95
CA GLY A 23 -20.88 -74.34 -46.48
C GLY A 23 -21.04 -75.47 -45.43
N SER A 24 -21.46 -76.71 -45.74
CA SER A 24 -22.02 -77.38 -46.95
C SER A 24 -22.52 -78.81 -46.52
N ASN A 25 -23.24 -79.68 -47.26
CA ASN A 25 -23.77 -79.76 -48.63
C ASN A 25 -24.89 -80.86 -48.75
N ASN A 26 -25.49 -81.03 -49.95
CA ASN A 26 -26.15 -82.22 -50.52
C ASN A 26 -27.59 -82.69 -50.12
N ALA A 27 -28.36 -82.98 -51.20
CA ALA A 27 -29.33 -84.06 -51.42
C ALA A 27 -30.82 -83.97 -50.93
N ASP A 28 -31.70 -83.92 -51.95
CA ASP A 28 -32.98 -84.62 -52.13
C ASP A 28 -34.18 -84.54 -51.14
N ASN A 29 -35.24 -83.90 -51.65
CA ASN A 29 -36.61 -84.40 -51.81
C ASN A 29 -37.60 -84.65 -50.63
N THR A 30 -38.81 -84.13 -50.88
CA THR A 30 -40.15 -84.56 -50.39
C THR A 30 -40.59 -84.37 -48.93
N ASN A 31 -41.82 -83.85 -48.84
CA ASN A 31 -42.92 -84.19 -47.91
C ASN A 31 -42.96 -83.69 -46.45
N GLN A 32 -44.09 -83.01 -46.19
CA GLN A 32 -44.96 -83.10 -45.00
C GLN A 32 -44.47 -82.57 -43.64
N SER A 33 -45.08 -81.44 -43.26
CA SER A 33 -45.86 -81.25 -42.02
C SER A 33 -45.29 -81.78 -40.69
N THR A 34 -44.98 -80.86 -39.77
CA THR A 34 -45.82 -80.65 -38.57
C THR A 34 -45.58 -79.29 -37.88
N LEU A 35 -46.67 -78.72 -37.33
CA LEU A 35 -46.74 -77.91 -36.11
C LEU A 35 -45.53 -77.03 -35.73
N THR A 36 -45.60 -75.73 -36.05
CA THR A 36 -44.77 -74.70 -35.39
C THR A 36 -45.31 -74.38 -33.99
N THR A 37 -44.47 -74.47 -32.96
CA THR A 37 -44.76 -73.96 -31.61
C THR A 37 -44.89 -72.42 -31.62
N PRO A 38 -45.66 -71.82 -30.69
CA PRO A 38 -45.68 -70.37 -30.52
C PRO A 38 -44.28 -69.82 -30.19
N ALA A 39 -44.00 -68.59 -30.65
CA ALA A 39 -42.80 -67.88 -30.21
C ALA A 39 -42.93 -67.46 -28.74
N GLU A 40 -41.85 -67.54 -27.97
CA GLU A 40 -41.83 -67.11 -26.57
C GLU A 40 -41.94 -65.57 -26.50
N THR A 41 -43.11 -65.09 -26.10
CA THR A 41 -43.42 -63.67 -25.91
C THR A 41 -43.58 -63.36 -24.43
N PHE A 42 -42.97 -62.26 -24.00
CA PHE A 42 -43.10 -61.72 -22.66
C PHE A 42 -44.03 -60.51 -22.67
N THR A 43 -44.80 -60.35 -21.59
CA THR A 43 -45.60 -59.15 -21.38
C THR A 43 -44.75 -58.12 -20.67
N LEU A 44 -44.66 -56.94 -21.25
CA LEU A 44 -44.19 -55.71 -20.63
C LEU A 44 -45.40 -55.02 -20.01
N THR A 45 -45.30 -54.62 -18.75
CA THR A 45 -46.29 -53.79 -18.06
C THR A 45 -45.62 -52.56 -17.48
N THR A 46 -46.33 -51.43 -17.42
CA THR A 46 -45.88 -50.25 -16.67
C THR A 46 -46.70 -50.11 -15.40
N ASN A 47 -46.03 -49.83 -14.29
CA ASN A 47 -46.68 -49.35 -13.07
C ASN A 47 -46.34 -47.86 -12.92
N ILE A 48 -47.35 -47.01 -12.72
CA ILE A 48 -47.18 -45.55 -12.67
C ILE A 48 -47.47 -45.08 -11.24
N SER A 49 -46.58 -44.25 -10.72
CA SER A 49 -46.76 -43.47 -9.49
C SER A 49 -46.70 -41.98 -9.81
N GLY A 50 -47.60 -41.18 -9.22
CA GLY A 50 -47.78 -39.77 -9.59
C GLY A 50 -48.90 -39.56 -10.62
N SER A 51 -48.84 -38.46 -11.36
CA SER A 51 -49.85 -38.07 -12.36
C SER A 51 -49.20 -37.95 -13.75
N GLY A 52 -49.72 -38.72 -14.71
CA GLY A 52 -49.21 -38.84 -16.07
C GLY A 52 -49.59 -40.17 -16.72
N SER A 53 -49.21 -40.30 -17.98
CA SER A 53 -49.50 -41.39 -18.91
C SER A 53 -48.20 -42.04 -19.41
N VAL A 54 -48.30 -43.24 -19.98
CA VAL A 54 -47.18 -43.85 -20.73
C VAL A 54 -47.70 -44.67 -21.90
N THR A 55 -47.07 -44.49 -23.06
CA THR A 55 -47.47 -45.09 -24.33
C THR A 55 -46.35 -45.96 -24.88
N PRO A 56 -46.51 -47.30 -24.99
CA PRO A 56 -47.65 -48.14 -24.55
C PRO A 56 -47.54 -48.65 -23.10
N ALA A 57 -48.58 -48.44 -22.28
CA ALA A 57 -48.65 -48.95 -20.90
C ALA A 57 -48.60 -50.49 -20.73
N THR A 58 -48.83 -51.24 -21.80
CA THR A 58 -48.46 -52.66 -21.87
C THR A 58 -48.21 -53.10 -23.31
N GLN A 59 -47.25 -54.00 -23.50
CA GLN A 59 -46.89 -54.52 -24.81
C GLN A 59 -46.51 -56.01 -24.71
N SER A 60 -46.89 -56.81 -25.70
CA SER A 60 -46.37 -58.17 -25.85
C SER A 60 -45.15 -58.14 -26.75
N VAL A 61 -43.99 -58.50 -26.20
CA VAL A 61 -42.67 -58.38 -26.82
C VAL A 61 -42.11 -59.77 -27.03
N ARG A 62 -41.41 -60.02 -28.14
CA ARG A 62 -40.69 -61.29 -28.34
C ARG A 62 -39.43 -61.30 -27.47
N LYS A 63 -39.03 -62.48 -27.00
CA LYS A 63 -37.73 -62.70 -26.35
C LYS A 63 -36.59 -62.16 -27.22
N GLY A 64 -35.77 -61.27 -26.65
CA GLY A 64 -34.72 -60.53 -27.36
C GLY A 64 -35.21 -59.31 -28.15
N GLY A 65 -36.42 -58.80 -27.88
CA GLY A 65 -36.99 -57.64 -28.56
C GLY A 65 -36.68 -56.30 -27.90
N TYR A 66 -36.68 -55.26 -28.74
CA TYR A 66 -36.53 -53.84 -28.40
C TYR A 66 -37.91 -53.19 -28.16
N VAL A 67 -38.00 -52.27 -27.20
CA VAL A 67 -39.17 -51.40 -26.93
C VAL A 67 -38.72 -50.01 -26.50
N THR A 68 -39.44 -48.98 -26.94
CA THR A 68 -39.41 -47.64 -26.33
C THR A 68 -40.79 -47.34 -25.75
N LEU A 69 -40.82 -46.80 -24.53
CA LEU A 69 -41.99 -46.23 -23.89
C LEU A 69 -41.87 -44.71 -23.93
N ILE A 70 -42.93 -44.02 -24.35
CA ILE A 70 -43.04 -42.56 -24.28
C ILE A 70 -43.77 -42.23 -22.97
N LEU A 71 -43.12 -41.49 -22.08
CA LEU A 71 -43.71 -40.96 -20.85
C LEU A 71 -44.40 -39.63 -21.18
N GLU A 72 -45.59 -39.42 -20.61
CA GLU A 72 -46.42 -38.25 -20.87
C GLU A 72 -46.92 -37.69 -19.52
N PRO A 73 -46.10 -36.93 -18.78
CA PRO A 73 -46.50 -36.34 -17.49
C PRO A 73 -47.71 -35.40 -17.64
N ASP A 74 -48.58 -35.36 -16.63
CA ASP A 74 -49.71 -34.43 -16.60
C ASP A 74 -49.26 -32.97 -16.43
N GLU A 75 -50.13 -32.00 -16.71
CA GLU A 75 -49.83 -30.57 -16.54
C GLU A 75 -49.37 -30.26 -15.10
N GLY A 76 -48.16 -29.70 -14.98
CA GLY A 76 -47.53 -29.44 -13.68
C GLY A 76 -46.80 -30.64 -13.06
N TYR A 77 -46.58 -31.73 -13.78
CA TYR A 77 -45.74 -32.87 -13.40
C TYR A 77 -44.53 -33.03 -14.35
N TYR A 78 -43.52 -33.79 -13.93
CA TYR A 78 -42.38 -34.19 -14.75
C TYR A 78 -42.03 -35.67 -14.55
N SER A 79 -41.42 -36.29 -15.56
CA SER A 79 -40.82 -37.62 -15.49
C SER A 79 -39.59 -37.59 -14.57
N ASP A 80 -39.71 -38.18 -13.37
CA ASP A 80 -38.64 -38.18 -12.37
C ASP A 80 -37.76 -39.43 -12.45
N SER A 81 -38.36 -40.60 -12.69
CA SER A 81 -37.63 -41.84 -12.91
C SER A 81 -38.45 -42.91 -13.63
N ALA A 82 -37.76 -43.80 -14.35
CA ALA A 82 -38.29 -45.02 -14.91
C ALA A 82 -37.25 -46.14 -14.71
N THR A 83 -37.65 -47.26 -14.11
CA THR A 83 -36.73 -48.34 -13.72
C THR A 83 -37.37 -49.72 -13.89
N GLY A 84 -36.55 -50.75 -14.09
CA GLY A 84 -37.00 -52.12 -14.34
C GLY A 84 -36.74 -52.56 -15.79
N CYS A 85 -36.94 -53.85 -16.08
CA CYS A 85 -36.71 -54.46 -17.41
C CYS A 85 -35.30 -54.32 -18.04
N GLY A 86 -34.37 -53.58 -17.44
CA GLY A 86 -33.03 -53.31 -17.97
C GLY A 86 -32.99 -52.22 -19.05
N GLY A 87 -33.90 -51.23 -18.97
CA GLY A 87 -33.90 -50.07 -19.88
C GLY A 87 -33.23 -48.82 -19.33
N THR A 88 -33.07 -47.82 -20.20
CA THR A 88 -32.48 -46.50 -19.91
C THR A 88 -33.51 -45.40 -20.17
N LEU A 89 -33.57 -44.38 -19.32
CA LEU A 89 -34.38 -43.17 -19.50
C LEU A 89 -33.54 -42.07 -20.16
N ASP A 90 -34.05 -41.46 -21.22
CA ASP A 90 -33.50 -40.27 -21.87
C ASP A 90 -34.64 -39.28 -22.11
N GLY A 91 -34.63 -38.14 -21.40
CA GLY A 91 -35.78 -37.25 -21.29
C GLY A 91 -37.05 -37.99 -20.87
N ASP A 92 -38.08 -37.93 -21.72
CA ASP A 92 -39.37 -38.62 -21.55
C ASP A 92 -39.43 -39.98 -22.30
N LEU A 93 -38.30 -40.55 -22.72
CA LEU A 93 -38.23 -41.82 -23.47
C LEU A 93 -37.52 -42.92 -22.66
N TYR A 94 -38.23 -43.99 -22.31
CA TYR A 94 -37.64 -45.17 -21.66
C TYR A 94 -37.42 -46.30 -22.65
N THR A 95 -36.17 -46.64 -22.95
CA THR A 95 -35.80 -47.62 -23.97
C THR A 95 -35.24 -48.91 -23.35
N ILE A 96 -35.82 -50.05 -23.72
CA ILE A 96 -35.41 -51.41 -23.34
C ILE A 96 -34.94 -52.13 -24.60
N GLU A 97 -33.64 -52.37 -24.74
CA GLU A 97 -33.10 -52.90 -26.00
C GLU A 97 -33.26 -54.42 -26.19
N ASN A 98 -33.35 -55.19 -25.10
CA ASN A 98 -33.20 -56.64 -25.13
C ASN A 98 -34.03 -57.36 -24.04
N MET A 99 -35.34 -57.47 -24.24
CA MET A 99 -36.24 -58.04 -23.23
C MET A 99 -36.13 -59.57 -23.12
N GLN A 100 -35.66 -60.08 -21.97
CA GLN A 100 -35.36 -61.51 -21.75
C GLN A 100 -36.34 -62.27 -20.82
N ALA A 101 -37.24 -61.56 -20.14
CA ALA A 101 -38.30 -62.13 -19.30
C ALA A 101 -39.49 -61.16 -19.23
N ALA A 102 -40.66 -61.61 -18.76
CA ALA A 102 -41.77 -60.72 -18.41
C ALA A 102 -41.39 -59.85 -17.20
N CYS A 103 -41.65 -58.55 -17.29
CA CYS A 103 -41.18 -57.57 -16.31
C CYS A 103 -42.07 -56.33 -16.29
N THR A 104 -42.00 -55.60 -15.18
CA THR A 104 -42.64 -54.30 -15.02
C THR A 104 -41.59 -53.19 -15.10
N VAL A 105 -41.95 -52.07 -15.73
CA VAL A 105 -41.25 -50.79 -15.55
C VAL A 105 -42.01 -49.98 -14.50
N GLU A 106 -41.34 -49.66 -13.41
CA GLU A 106 -41.81 -48.76 -12.37
C GLU A 106 -41.48 -47.33 -12.80
N ILE A 107 -42.51 -46.50 -13.02
CA ILE A 107 -42.42 -45.12 -13.49
C ILE A 107 -42.89 -44.18 -12.37
N GLN A 108 -42.16 -43.09 -12.17
CA GLN A 108 -42.51 -42.04 -11.22
C GLN A 108 -42.59 -40.67 -11.90
N PHE A 109 -43.78 -40.08 -11.82
CA PHE A 109 -44.03 -38.67 -12.09
C PHE A 109 -44.06 -37.90 -10.77
N LYS A 110 -43.41 -36.74 -10.70
CA LYS A 110 -43.47 -35.84 -9.53
C LYS A 110 -44.02 -34.46 -9.92
N PRO A 111 -44.72 -33.77 -9.01
CA PRO A 111 -45.17 -32.41 -9.28
C PRO A 111 -43.97 -31.47 -9.43
N ARG A 112 -44.06 -30.55 -10.39
CA ARG A 112 -43.07 -29.49 -10.65
C ARG A 112 -43.20 -28.43 -9.56
N LEU A 113 -42.07 -28.03 -8.97
CA LEU A 113 -42.02 -26.99 -7.93
C LEU A 113 -42.22 -25.61 -8.56
N LYS A 114 -43.23 -24.84 -8.13
CA LYS A 114 -43.45 -23.48 -8.68
C LYS A 114 -42.44 -22.50 -8.10
N LEU A 115 -42.05 -21.50 -8.88
CA LEU A 115 -41.24 -20.39 -8.36
C LEU A 115 -41.98 -19.60 -7.27
N SER A 116 -43.31 -19.54 -7.32
CA SER A 116 -44.14 -18.94 -6.27
C SER A 116 -44.21 -19.73 -4.95
N GLU A 117 -43.61 -20.91 -4.89
CA GLU A 117 -43.54 -21.79 -3.71
C GLU A 117 -42.14 -21.78 -3.07
N LEU A 118 -41.19 -21.04 -3.65
CA LEU A 118 -39.83 -20.85 -3.16
C LEU A 118 -39.71 -19.53 -2.39
N ASP A 119 -39.03 -19.57 -1.24
CA ASP A 119 -38.64 -18.38 -0.47
C ASP A 119 -37.38 -17.77 -1.12
N MET A 120 -37.58 -17.03 -2.22
CA MET A 120 -36.51 -16.45 -3.02
C MET A 120 -36.09 -15.08 -2.50
N ASP A 121 -34.78 -14.82 -2.53
CA ASP A 121 -34.22 -13.49 -2.33
C ASP A 121 -34.91 -12.45 -3.27
N PRO A 122 -35.30 -11.26 -2.78
CA PRO A 122 -36.05 -10.29 -3.58
C PRO A 122 -35.31 -9.76 -4.81
N ALA A 123 -33.98 -9.74 -4.82
CA ALA A 123 -33.17 -9.38 -5.98
C ALA A 123 -33.07 -10.56 -6.96
N LEU A 124 -32.85 -11.78 -6.45
CA LEU A 124 -32.87 -13.01 -7.27
C LEU A 124 -34.22 -13.20 -7.98
N ALA A 125 -35.32 -12.91 -7.31
CA ALA A 125 -36.67 -12.96 -7.88
C ALA A 125 -36.89 -11.91 -9.00
N GLN A 126 -36.30 -10.71 -8.86
CA GLN A 126 -36.30 -9.70 -9.93
C GLN A 126 -35.47 -10.17 -11.14
N CYS A 127 -34.30 -10.76 -10.90
CA CYS A 127 -33.47 -11.36 -11.95
C CYS A 127 -34.25 -12.46 -12.69
N LEU A 128 -34.88 -13.41 -11.99
CA LEU A 128 -35.71 -14.47 -12.59
C LEU A 128 -36.89 -13.92 -13.42
N ALA A 129 -37.54 -12.84 -12.96
CA ALA A 129 -38.62 -12.19 -13.71
C ALA A 129 -38.12 -11.59 -15.04
N LEU A 130 -36.89 -11.07 -15.09
CA LEU A 130 -36.25 -10.56 -16.30
C LEU A 130 -35.73 -11.68 -17.24
N ASN A 131 -35.34 -12.83 -16.69
CA ASN A 131 -34.68 -13.92 -17.43
C ASN A 131 -35.64 -14.90 -18.14
N GLY A 132 -36.97 -14.75 -18.04
CA GLY A 132 -37.89 -15.57 -18.85
C GLY A 132 -39.36 -15.61 -18.46
N GLY A 133 -39.76 -15.11 -17.29
CA GLY A 133 -41.16 -15.21 -16.83
C GLY A 133 -41.59 -16.64 -16.49
N TYR A 134 -40.64 -17.48 -16.07
CA TYR A 134 -40.80 -18.88 -15.70
C TYR A 134 -41.88 -19.09 -14.63
N GLN A 135 -42.59 -20.23 -14.69
CA GLN A 135 -43.59 -20.63 -13.70
C GLN A 135 -43.03 -21.68 -12.73
N TYR A 136 -42.11 -22.54 -13.19
CA TYR A 136 -41.55 -23.66 -12.43
C TYR A 136 -40.02 -23.65 -12.38
N ALA A 137 -39.46 -24.20 -11.29
CA ALA A 137 -38.02 -24.26 -11.04
C ALA A 137 -37.23 -25.02 -12.13
N ASP A 138 -37.84 -26.05 -12.73
CA ASP A 138 -37.25 -26.88 -13.79
C ASP A 138 -37.38 -26.27 -15.21
N GLU A 139 -37.75 -24.99 -15.31
CA GLU A 139 -37.77 -24.20 -16.56
C GLU A 139 -36.55 -23.27 -16.68
N VAL A 140 -35.93 -22.95 -15.55
CA VAL A 140 -34.77 -22.05 -15.48
C VAL A 140 -33.55 -22.77 -16.05
N THR A 141 -33.21 -22.45 -17.30
CA THR A 141 -32.00 -22.97 -17.99
C THR A 141 -30.84 -21.98 -17.93
N HIS A 142 -31.13 -20.69 -17.85
CA HIS A 142 -30.16 -19.60 -17.80
C HIS A 142 -30.60 -18.58 -16.75
N LEU A 143 -29.68 -18.14 -15.90
CA LEU A 143 -29.93 -17.14 -14.87
C LEU A 143 -28.75 -16.19 -14.72
N TYR A 144 -28.90 -14.97 -15.23
CA TYR A 144 -27.99 -13.85 -15.00
C TYR A 144 -28.57 -12.90 -13.93
N CYS A 145 -27.78 -12.56 -12.91
CA CYS A 145 -28.19 -11.63 -11.85
C CYS A 145 -27.07 -10.67 -11.42
N ASP A 146 -27.12 -9.45 -11.96
CA ASP A 146 -26.22 -8.32 -11.64
C ASP A 146 -26.61 -7.56 -10.35
N LYS A 147 -27.54 -8.09 -9.56
CA LYS A 147 -28.05 -7.47 -8.34
C LYS A 147 -27.46 -8.20 -7.13
N PRO A 148 -27.01 -7.47 -6.08
CA PRO A 148 -26.41 -8.10 -4.91
C PRO A 148 -27.45 -8.96 -4.17
N ILE A 149 -27.38 -10.28 -4.38
CA ILE A 149 -28.24 -11.22 -3.67
C ILE A 149 -27.71 -11.50 -2.26
N SER A 150 -28.64 -11.62 -1.31
CA SER A 150 -28.35 -11.97 0.08
C SER A 150 -28.46 -13.46 0.38
N SER A 151 -29.14 -14.22 -0.49
CA SER A 151 -29.27 -15.68 -0.39
C SER A 151 -29.37 -16.35 -1.77
N ALA A 152 -28.69 -17.49 -1.91
CA ALA A 152 -28.69 -18.34 -3.10
C ALA A 152 -29.39 -19.70 -2.87
N GLU A 153 -29.98 -19.94 -1.69
CA GLU A 153 -30.50 -21.25 -1.23
C GLU A 153 -31.46 -21.95 -2.21
N THR A 154 -32.19 -21.20 -3.03
CA THR A 154 -33.21 -21.75 -3.94
C THR A 154 -32.64 -22.33 -5.25
N ILE A 155 -31.38 -22.04 -5.59
CA ILE A 155 -30.80 -22.31 -6.91
C ILE A 155 -30.63 -23.81 -7.20
N LYS A 156 -30.35 -24.62 -6.18
CA LYS A 156 -30.31 -26.10 -6.24
C LYS A 156 -31.61 -26.77 -6.69
N HIS A 157 -32.71 -26.04 -6.78
CA HIS A 157 -33.97 -26.54 -7.34
C HIS A 157 -34.06 -26.37 -8.87
N PHE A 158 -33.17 -25.58 -9.49
CA PHE A 158 -33.14 -25.33 -10.93
C PHE A 158 -32.43 -26.45 -11.69
N ARG A 159 -33.04 -27.64 -11.72
CA ARG A 159 -32.41 -28.89 -12.24
C ARG A 159 -31.96 -28.86 -13.70
N LYS A 160 -32.48 -27.93 -14.53
CA LYS A 160 -32.12 -27.77 -15.94
C LYS A 160 -31.22 -26.54 -16.21
N LEU A 161 -30.66 -25.95 -15.16
CA LEU A 161 -29.78 -24.78 -15.24
C LEU A 161 -28.46 -25.16 -15.91
N GLN A 162 -28.22 -24.59 -17.10
CA GLN A 162 -27.02 -24.74 -17.91
C GLN A 162 -26.04 -23.59 -17.68
N SER A 163 -26.53 -22.37 -17.44
CA SER A 163 -25.69 -21.20 -17.20
C SER A 163 -26.18 -20.37 -16.00
N LEU A 164 -25.26 -20.06 -15.08
CA LEU A 164 -25.51 -19.29 -13.87
C LEU A 164 -24.48 -18.16 -13.75
N ASP A 165 -24.95 -16.95 -13.47
CA ASP A 165 -24.11 -15.77 -13.19
C ASP A 165 -24.72 -14.96 -12.03
N LEU A 166 -23.95 -14.76 -10.96
CA LEU A 166 -24.40 -14.21 -9.68
C LEU A 166 -23.40 -13.21 -9.09
N TYR A 167 -23.91 -12.05 -8.69
CA TYR A 167 -23.23 -11.14 -7.76
C TYR A 167 -23.87 -11.22 -6.36
N GLY A 168 -23.08 -11.50 -5.32
CA GLY A 168 -23.57 -11.59 -3.94
C GLY A 168 -22.64 -10.92 -2.93
N GLU A 169 -22.98 -9.73 -2.45
CA GLU A 169 -22.18 -9.01 -1.45
C GLU A 169 -21.97 -9.77 -0.12
N ARG A 170 -22.80 -10.79 0.17
CA ARG A 170 -22.88 -11.43 1.49
C ARG A 170 -22.92 -12.97 1.48
N LEU A 171 -22.69 -13.62 0.34
CA LEU A 171 -22.73 -15.09 0.24
C LEU A 171 -21.44 -15.71 0.79
N THR A 172 -21.57 -16.56 1.80
CA THR A 172 -20.42 -17.33 2.35
C THR A 172 -20.24 -18.69 1.67
N SER A 173 -21.29 -19.21 1.03
CA SER A 173 -21.30 -20.45 0.26
C SER A 173 -22.34 -20.39 -0.86
N LEU A 174 -22.21 -21.30 -1.84
CA LEU A 174 -23.16 -21.48 -2.94
C LEU A 174 -23.41 -22.99 -3.16
N ASP A 175 -24.68 -23.39 -3.09
CA ASP A 175 -25.12 -24.78 -3.28
C ASP A 175 -25.64 -24.99 -4.71
N VAL A 176 -24.76 -25.47 -5.60
CA VAL A 176 -25.08 -25.88 -6.98
C VAL A 176 -25.25 -27.40 -7.15
N SER A 177 -25.37 -28.13 -6.03
CA SER A 177 -25.36 -29.60 -6.00
C SER A 177 -26.51 -30.26 -6.77
N GLY A 178 -27.62 -29.54 -6.98
CA GLY A 178 -28.79 -29.97 -7.74
C GLY A 178 -28.80 -29.58 -9.23
N ASN A 179 -27.78 -28.86 -9.70
CA ASN A 179 -27.70 -28.31 -11.06
C ASN A 179 -26.80 -29.17 -11.96
N SER A 180 -27.16 -30.45 -12.16
CA SER A 180 -26.34 -31.42 -12.89
C SER A 180 -26.12 -31.08 -14.38
N GLU A 181 -26.95 -30.20 -14.94
CA GLU A 181 -26.88 -29.72 -16.32
C GLU A 181 -25.98 -28.48 -16.49
N LEU A 182 -25.33 -28.01 -15.42
CA LEU A 182 -24.57 -26.75 -15.43
C LEU A 182 -23.29 -26.86 -16.28
N GLU A 183 -23.29 -26.12 -17.39
CA GLU A 183 -22.21 -25.97 -18.37
C GLU A 183 -21.32 -24.76 -18.04
N VAL A 184 -21.88 -23.69 -17.46
CA VAL A 184 -21.13 -22.46 -17.12
C VAL A 184 -21.54 -21.85 -15.77
N LEU A 185 -20.56 -21.49 -14.94
CA LEU A 185 -20.75 -20.82 -13.65
C LEU A 185 -19.88 -19.57 -13.51
N TRP A 186 -20.52 -18.42 -13.32
CA TRP A 186 -19.94 -17.19 -12.76
C TRP A 186 -20.48 -16.95 -11.34
N ILE A 187 -19.58 -16.65 -10.40
CA ILE A 187 -19.93 -16.22 -9.04
C ILE A 187 -18.89 -15.18 -8.56
N SER A 188 -19.36 -14.00 -8.17
CA SER A 188 -18.55 -13.02 -7.44
C SER A 188 -19.12 -12.76 -6.05
N SER A 189 -18.30 -12.95 -5.01
CA SER A 189 -18.72 -12.68 -3.63
C SER A 189 -17.56 -12.52 -2.62
N PRO A 190 -17.39 -11.33 -1.99
CA PRO A 190 -16.27 -10.99 -1.09
C PRO A 190 -16.15 -11.83 0.19
N LEU A 191 -17.12 -12.71 0.47
CA LEU A 191 -17.18 -13.54 1.68
C LEU A 191 -17.26 -15.06 1.38
N LEU A 192 -17.18 -15.47 0.10
CA LEU A 192 -17.32 -16.87 -0.30
C LEU A 192 -16.11 -17.70 0.15
N THR A 193 -16.29 -18.55 1.18
CA THR A 193 -15.24 -19.40 1.75
C THR A 193 -15.30 -20.86 1.29
N ALA A 194 -16.42 -21.30 0.73
CA ALA A 194 -16.57 -22.65 0.18
C ALA A 194 -17.47 -22.69 -1.08
N LEU A 195 -17.05 -23.48 -2.06
CA LEU A 195 -17.80 -23.82 -3.27
C LEU A 195 -17.55 -25.30 -3.60
N ASP A 196 -18.63 -26.06 -3.82
CA ASP A 196 -18.58 -27.47 -4.27
C ASP A 196 -19.22 -27.56 -5.65
N VAL A 197 -18.43 -27.96 -6.65
CA VAL A 197 -18.85 -28.17 -8.04
C VAL A 197 -18.76 -29.64 -8.48
N SER A 198 -18.59 -30.57 -7.54
CA SER A 198 -18.31 -32.00 -7.82
C SER A 198 -19.44 -32.72 -8.58
N ASN A 199 -20.70 -32.28 -8.40
CA ASN A 199 -21.85 -32.80 -9.15
C ASN A 199 -21.98 -32.19 -10.56
N ASN A 200 -21.36 -31.04 -10.84
CA ASN A 200 -21.53 -30.27 -12.08
C ASN A 200 -20.56 -30.77 -13.16
N THR A 201 -20.64 -32.07 -13.48
CA THR A 201 -19.68 -32.78 -14.35
C THR A 201 -19.68 -32.32 -15.83
N LYS A 202 -20.65 -31.49 -16.23
CA LYS A 202 -20.78 -30.86 -17.55
C LYS A 202 -20.13 -29.47 -17.66
N LEU A 203 -19.51 -28.98 -16.58
CA LEU A 203 -18.99 -27.62 -16.50
C LEU A 203 -17.81 -27.42 -17.49
N GLU A 204 -18.05 -26.64 -18.55
CA GLU A 204 -17.06 -26.21 -19.54
C GLU A 204 -16.33 -24.93 -19.12
N SER A 205 -16.97 -24.05 -18.34
CA SER A 205 -16.34 -22.82 -17.86
C SER A 205 -16.70 -22.48 -16.40
N LEU A 206 -15.69 -22.18 -15.59
CA LEU A 206 -15.83 -21.80 -14.18
C LEU A 206 -15.11 -20.49 -13.88
N PHE A 207 -15.83 -19.51 -13.35
CA PHE A 207 -15.32 -18.20 -12.97
C PHE A 207 -15.75 -17.87 -11.54
N VAL A 208 -14.79 -17.92 -10.62
CA VAL A 208 -14.96 -17.47 -9.23
C VAL A 208 -14.15 -16.20 -9.05
N THR A 209 -14.81 -15.08 -8.73
CA THR A 209 -14.13 -13.80 -8.50
C THR A 209 -14.34 -13.28 -7.08
N ASP A 210 -13.39 -12.44 -6.64
CA ASP A 210 -13.43 -11.71 -5.38
C ASP A 210 -13.73 -12.60 -4.16
N SER A 211 -13.13 -13.78 -4.05
CA SER A 211 -13.53 -14.79 -3.03
C SER A 211 -12.53 -14.98 -1.88
N GLN A 212 -12.90 -15.81 -0.91
CA GLN A 212 -12.08 -16.25 0.23
C GLN A 212 -11.93 -17.79 0.27
N LEU A 213 -11.99 -18.44 -0.89
CA LEU A 213 -11.76 -19.89 -1.01
C LEU A 213 -10.32 -20.24 -0.59
N GLN A 214 -10.16 -21.12 0.39
CA GLN A 214 -8.86 -21.69 0.77
C GLN A 214 -8.44 -22.86 -0.14
N SER A 215 -9.42 -23.55 -0.72
CA SER A 215 -9.25 -24.65 -1.68
C SER A 215 -10.46 -24.72 -2.62
N LEU A 216 -10.30 -25.37 -3.77
CA LEU A 216 -11.36 -25.62 -4.75
C LEU A 216 -11.11 -26.98 -5.41
N ASP A 217 -12.04 -27.93 -5.26
CA ASP A 217 -11.98 -29.24 -5.92
C ASP A 217 -12.73 -29.19 -7.26
N ILE A 218 -11.99 -29.38 -8.35
CA ILE A 218 -12.51 -29.47 -9.74
C ILE A 218 -12.20 -30.83 -10.38
N SER A 219 -11.88 -31.85 -9.56
CA SER A 219 -11.46 -33.18 -10.02
C SER A 219 -12.51 -33.93 -10.84
N GLN A 220 -13.79 -33.54 -10.73
CA GLN A 220 -14.90 -34.12 -11.50
C GLN A 220 -15.26 -33.30 -12.76
N ASN A 221 -14.81 -32.06 -12.85
CA ASN A 221 -15.17 -31.09 -13.91
C ASN A 221 -14.21 -31.24 -15.10
N LYS A 222 -14.18 -32.45 -15.67
CA LYS A 222 -13.20 -32.90 -16.68
C LYS A 222 -13.42 -32.30 -18.08
N GLN A 223 -14.48 -31.49 -18.22
CA GLN A 223 -14.84 -30.77 -19.43
C GLN A 223 -14.43 -29.29 -19.40
N LEU A 224 -13.79 -28.81 -18.32
CA LEU A 224 -13.34 -27.42 -18.20
C LEU A 224 -12.36 -27.03 -19.32
N ILE A 225 -12.75 -26.00 -20.07
CA ILE A 225 -12.01 -25.32 -21.15
C ILE A 225 -11.48 -23.96 -20.66
N ASP A 226 -12.25 -23.29 -19.81
CA ASP A 226 -11.91 -21.99 -19.21
C ASP A 226 -12.04 -22.05 -17.68
N LEU A 227 -10.99 -21.66 -16.96
CA LEU A 227 -10.99 -21.55 -15.50
C LEU A 227 -10.45 -20.19 -15.06
N SER A 228 -11.21 -19.48 -14.23
CA SER A 228 -10.77 -18.26 -13.53
C SER A 228 -11.07 -18.35 -12.05
N VAL A 229 -10.06 -18.16 -11.20
CA VAL A 229 -10.22 -18.14 -9.73
C VAL A 229 -9.47 -16.95 -9.14
N SER A 230 -10.20 -16.02 -8.52
CA SER A 230 -9.64 -14.96 -7.68
C SER A 230 -10.04 -15.20 -6.23
N SER A 231 -9.06 -15.49 -5.37
CA SER A 231 -9.23 -15.68 -3.93
C SER A 231 -7.99 -15.23 -3.17
N ALA A 232 -8.15 -14.39 -2.15
CA ALA A 232 -7.03 -13.97 -1.31
C ALA A 232 -6.39 -15.11 -0.49
N GLN A 233 -7.06 -16.26 -0.35
CA GLN A 233 -6.67 -17.35 0.55
C GLN A 233 -6.36 -18.69 -0.13
N LEU A 234 -6.39 -18.79 -1.47
CA LEU A 234 -6.23 -20.08 -2.17
C LEU A 234 -4.78 -20.57 -2.12
N GLU A 235 -4.49 -21.54 -1.24
CA GLU A 235 -3.13 -22.05 -1.00
C GLU A 235 -2.64 -23.00 -2.10
N ALA A 236 -3.56 -23.75 -2.73
CA ALA A 236 -3.27 -24.77 -3.73
C ALA A 236 -4.44 -24.99 -4.71
N LEU A 237 -4.14 -25.43 -5.93
CA LEU A 237 -5.11 -25.78 -6.98
C LEU A 237 -4.59 -26.99 -7.78
N ASP A 238 -5.34 -28.10 -7.78
CA ASP A 238 -5.02 -29.29 -8.59
C ASP A 238 -5.72 -29.22 -9.95
N LEU A 239 -4.91 -29.20 -11.02
CA LEU A 239 -5.36 -29.12 -12.42
C LEU A 239 -5.20 -30.46 -13.18
N SER A 240 -4.72 -31.51 -12.50
CA SER A 240 -4.32 -32.80 -13.10
C SER A 240 -5.46 -33.58 -13.76
N ASN A 241 -6.71 -33.22 -13.45
CA ASN A 241 -7.92 -33.85 -13.99
C ASN A 241 -8.59 -33.01 -15.10
N ASN A 242 -8.01 -31.87 -15.49
CA ASN A 242 -8.63 -30.87 -16.38
C ASN A 242 -7.77 -30.62 -17.65
N PRO A 243 -7.51 -31.65 -18.48
CA PRO A 243 -6.57 -31.57 -19.60
C PRO A 243 -7.09 -30.76 -20.81
N GLU A 244 -8.39 -30.49 -20.88
CA GLU A 244 -9.00 -29.71 -21.98
C GLU A 244 -8.91 -28.18 -21.76
N LEU A 245 -8.34 -27.73 -20.63
CA LEU A 245 -8.14 -26.30 -20.35
C LEU A 245 -7.34 -25.61 -21.47
N THR A 246 -7.94 -24.56 -22.03
CA THR A 246 -7.33 -23.67 -23.02
C THR A 246 -7.05 -22.26 -22.46
N SER A 247 -7.76 -21.87 -21.40
CA SER A 247 -7.57 -20.61 -20.68
C SER A 247 -7.53 -20.86 -19.17
N LEU A 248 -6.52 -20.31 -18.50
CA LEU A 248 -6.39 -20.35 -17.04
C LEU A 248 -6.07 -18.95 -16.50
N SER A 249 -6.82 -18.52 -15.50
CA SER A 249 -6.56 -17.31 -14.72
C SER A 249 -6.60 -17.64 -13.22
N VAL A 250 -5.53 -17.34 -12.49
CA VAL A 250 -5.50 -17.48 -11.02
C VAL A 250 -4.92 -16.24 -10.36
N ASN A 251 -5.66 -15.63 -9.45
CA ASN A 251 -5.19 -14.58 -8.56
C ASN A 251 -5.31 -15.08 -7.12
N SER A 252 -4.18 -15.26 -6.44
CA SER A 252 -4.13 -15.62 -5.02
C SER A 252 -2.83 -15.19 -4.38
N GLN A 253 -2.91 -14.51 -3.25
CA GLN A 253 -1.72 -14.12 -2.48
C GLN A 253 -1.02 -15.33 -1.81
N ALA A 254 -1.73 -16.44 -1.62
CA ALA A 254 -1.27 -17.62 -0.88
C ALA A 254 -0.80 -18.80 -1.77
N LEU A 255 -0.99 -18.75 -3.09
CA LEU A 255 -0.68 -19.86 -3.99
C LEU A 255 0.84 -20.08 -4.13
N SER A 256 1.37 -21.08 -3.43
CA SER A 256 2.82 -21.33 -3.36
C SER A 256 3.37 -22.22 -4.49
N SER A 257 2.52 -22.95 -5.20
CA SER A 257 2.90 -23.82 -6.31
C SER A 257 1.73 -24.09 -7.27
N LEU A 258 2.03 -24.41 -8.53
CA LEU A 258 1.06 -24.74 -9.55
C LEU A 258 1.67 -25.71 -10.58
N ASP A 259 1.02 -26.86 -10.83
CA ASP A 259 1.43 -27.83 -11.86
C ASP A 259 0.56 -27.65 -13.11
N LEU A 260 1.19 -27.32 -14.25
CA LEU A 260 0.57 -27.12 -15.56
C LEU A 260 0.90 -28.24 -16.56
N SER A 261 1.62 -29.29 -16.13
CA SER A 261 2.18 -30.33 -17.00
C SER A 261 1.12 -31.15 -17.76
N THR A 262 -0.07 -31.28 -17.20
CA THR A 262 -1.20 -32.00 -17.85
C THR A 262 -1.98 -31.12 -18.84
N ASN A 263 -1.91 -29.79 -18.71
CA ASN A 263 -2.77 -28.84 -19.40
C ASN A 263 -2.13 -28.43 -20.76
N ILE A 264 -1.82 -29.44 -21.57
CA ILE A 264 -1.13 -29.31 -22.88
C ILE A 264 -1.95 -28.56 -23.95
N ASN A 265 -3.20 -28.26 -23.65
CA ASN A 265 -4.10 -27.46 -24.50
C ASN A 265 -4.03 -25.95 -24.22
N LEU A 266 -3.36 -25.54 -23.14
CA LEU A 266 -3.36 -24.16 -22.64
C LEU A 266 -2.80 -23.17 -23.67
N ALA A 267 -3.61 -22.16 -23.98
CA ALA A 267 -3.39 -21.16 -25.02
C ALA A 267 -3.28 -19.74 -24.43
N GLY A 268 -3.97 -19.48 -23.31
CA GLY A 268 -3.81 -18.29 -22.47
C GLY A 268 -3.55 -18.67 -21.01
N LEU A 269 -2.58 -18.02 -20.38
CA LEU A 269 -2.28 -18.13 -18.95
C LEU A 269 -2.22 -16.75 -18.30
N SER A 270 -2.90 -16.58 -17.18
CA SER A 270 -2.89 -15.38 -16.33
C SER A 270 -2.64 -15.78 -14.87
N LEU A 271 -1.57 -15.30 -14.24
CA LEU A 271 -1.24 -15.59 -12.84
C LEU A 271 -0.90 -14.30 -12.06
N GLU A 272 -1.48 -14.14 -10.88
CA GLU A 272 -1.04 -13.18 -9.86
C GLU A 272 -0.85 -13.89 -8.52
N SER A 273 0.38 -13.98 -8.02
CA SER A 273 0.69 -14.59 -6.72
C SER A 273 2.09 -14.28 -6.17
N ALA A 274 2.12 -13.48 -5.10
CA ALA A 274 3.35 -13.13 -4.38
C ALA A 274 4.02 -14.33 -3.67
N SER A 275 3.37 -15.49 -3.60
CA SER A 275 3.92 -16.72 -3.00
C SER A 275 4.56 -17.68 -4.02
N LEU A 276 4.35 -17.47 -5.33
CA LEU A 276 4.81 -18.38 -6.38
C LEU A 276 6.25 -18.04 -6.82
N THR A 277 7.18 -18.95 -6.53
CA THR A 277 8.63 -18.77 -6.73
C THR A 277 9.22 -19.55 -7.91
N THR A 278 8.43 -20.41 -8.57
CA THR A 278 8.82 -21.15 -9.79
C THR A 278 7.61 -21.39 -10.68
N LEU A 279 7.82 -21.54 -11.99
CA LEU A 279 6.78 -21.85 -12.97
C LEU A 279 7.38 -22.64 -14.15
N ASP A 280 6.87 -23.86 -14.41
CA ASP A 280 7.25 -24.67 -15.58
C ASP A 280 6.18 -24.54 -16.67
N LEU A 281 6.58 -24.06 -17.85
CA LEU A 281 5.73 -23.89 -19.03
C LEU A 281 6.11 -24.84 -20.19
N SER A 282 7.04 -25.77 -19.97
CA SER A 282 7.65 -26.62 -21.01
C SER A 282 6.64 -27.48 -21.80
N ASN A 283 5.56 -27.90 -21.15
CA ASN A 283 4.48 -28.69 -21.77
C ASN A 283 3.43 -27.81 -22.49
N ASN A 284 3.32 -26.54 -22.12
CA ASN A 284 2.26 -25.62 -22.56
C ASN A 284 2.64 -24.92 -23.88
N THR A 285 3.03 -25.74 -24.87
CA THR A 285 3.57 -25.31 -26.18
C THR A 285 2.60 -24.52 -27.06
N LYS A 286 1.30 -24.45 -26.70
CA LYS A 286 0.26 -23.70 -27.41
C LYS A 286 0.04 -22.28 -26.87
N LEU A 287 0.71 -21.89 -25.78
CA LEU A 287 0.59 -20.56 -25.19
C LEU A 287 0.91 -19.47 -26.23
N ASN A 288 -0.09 -18.62 -26.51
CA ASN A 288 0.04 -17.45 -27.37
C ASN A 288 -0.16 -16.13 -26.59
N ASN A 289 -0.76 -16.20 -25.40
CA ASN A 289 -0.89 -15.10 -24.46
C ASN A 289 -0.40 -15.54 -23.07
N LEU A 290 0.53 -14.79 -22.48
CA LEU A 290 1.08 -15.03 -21.15
C LEU A 290 1.03 -13.74 -20.33
N TRP A 291 0.35 -13.78 -19.20
CA TRP A 291 0.26 -12.68 -18.23
C TRP A 291 0.71 -13.18 -16.86
N LEU A 292 1.81 -12.67 -16.34
CA LEU A 292 2.32 -12.95 -15.00
C LEU A 292 2.43 -11.61 -14.26
N ASN A 293 1.93 -11.55 -13.03
CA ASN A 293 1.88 -10.34 -12.20
C ASN A 293 2.33 -10.65 -10.77
N ARG A 294 3.19 -9.82 -10.17
CA ARG A 294 3.60 -9.92 -8.75
C ARG A 294 3.99 -11.34 -8.34
N LEU A 295 4.94 -11.94 -9.06
CA LEU A 295 5.49 -13.27 -8.78
C LEU A 295 6.92 -13.14 -8.27
N ALA A 296 7.45 -14.16 -7.59
CA ALA A 296 8.82 -14.17 -7.08
C ALA A 296 9.74 -15.05 -7.98
N ILE A 297 9.73 -14.82 -9.31
CA ILE A 297 10.40 -15.69 -10.30
C ILE A 297 11.59 -15.00 -10.97
N SER A 298 12.77 -15.14 -10.38
CA SER A 298 14.03 -14.54 -10.88
C SER A 298 14.50 -15.08 -12.26
N GLU A 299 14.00 -16.25 -12.68
CA GLU A 299 14.23 -16.90 -13.98
C GLU A 299 12.92 -17.46 -14.57
N LEU A 300 12.80 -17.44 -15.91
CA LEU A 300 11.66 -18.01 -16.65
C LEU A 300 12.14 -18.62 -17.97
N ASP A 301 11.96 -19.94 -18.15
CA ASP A 301 12.26 -20.61 -19.43
C ASP A 301 11.05 -20.59 -20.37
N LEU A 302 11.26 -20.05 -21.57
CA LEU A 302 10.28 -19.99 -22.67
C LEU A 302 10.72 -20.79 -23.90
N SER A 303 11.75 -21.65 -23.76
CA SER A 303 12.38 -22.39 -24.85
C SER A 303 11.43 -23.28 -25.68
N HIS A 304 10.29 -23.66 -25.11
CA HIS A 304 9.28 -24.51 -25.75
C HIS A 304 8.04 -23.73 -26.25
N ASN A 305 7.90 -22.45 -25.90
CA ASN A 305 6.65 -21.69 -26.03
C ASN A 305 6.62 -20.82 -27.31
N SER A 306 7.02 -21.40 -28.44
CA SER A 306 7.20 -20.69 -29.72
C SER A 306 5.93 -20.10 -30.36
N ALA A 307 4.76 -20.37 -29.78
CA ALA A 307 3.47 -19.79 -30.18
C ALA A 307 3.18 -18.40 -29.54
N LEU A 308 4.02 -17.90 -28.63
CA LEU A 308 3.81 -16.64 -27.92
C LEU A 308 3.74 -15.42 -28.86
N VAL A 309 2.63 -14.69 -28.74
CA VAL A 309 2.33 -13.44 -29.48
C VAL A 309 2.24 -12.24 -28.54
N ASN A 310 1.63 -12.42 -27.37
CA ASN A 310 1.51 -11.40 -26.34
C ASN A 310 2.13 -11.89 -25.02
N MET A 311 2.89 -11.03 -24.36
CA MET A 311 3.61 -11.33 -23.13
C MET A 311 3.56 -10.11 -22.21
N HIS A 312 3.07 -10.31 -20.99
CA HIS A 312 2.91 -9.30 -19.96
C HIS A 312 3.50 -9.85 -18.66
N LEU A 313 4.59 -9.26 -18.17
CA LEU A 313 5.42 -9.78 -17.08
C LEU A 313 5.66 -8.67 -16.05
N TYR A 314 4.67 -8.44 -15.19
CA TYR A 314 4.60 -7.29 -14.29
C TYR A 314 5.11 -7.61 -12.88
N ASP A 315 6.09 -6.85 -12.38
CA ASP A 315 6.61 -6.99 -11.01
C ASP A 315 6.99 -8.45 -10.65
N ILE A 316 7.67 -9.19 -11.56
CA ILE A 316 7.97 -10.63 -11.38
C ILE A 316 9.44 -10.96 -11.00
N GLU A 317 10.24 -9.93 -10.69
CA GLU A 317 11.67 -10.03 -10.29
C GLU A 317 12.66 -10.58 -11.34
N LEU A 318 12.30 -10.65 -12.64
CA LEU A 318 13.22 -11.16 -13.68
C LEU A 318 14.49 -10.31 -13.81
N SER A 319 15.65 -10.97 -13.74
CA SER A 319 16.96 -10.35 -13.98
C SER A 319 17.42 -10.44 -15.45
N SER A 320 16.88 -11.40 -16.20
CA SER A 320 17.09 -11.58 -17.65
C SER A 320 15.95 -12.40 -18.26
N LEU A 321 15.80 -12.35 -19.60
CA LEU A 321 14.85 -13.20 -20.34
C LEU A 321 15.42 -13.60 -21.70
N ASN A 322 15.19 -14.85 -22.12
CA ASN A 322 15.66 -15.38 -23.39
C ASN A 322 14.52 -15.46 -24.42
N LEU A 323 14.54 -14.56 -25.42
CA LEU A 323 13.52 -14.45 -26.46
C LEU A 323 13.88 -15.15 -27.79
N ALA A 324 14.95 -15.97 -27.82
CA ALA A 324 15.41 -16.63 -29.05
C ALA A 324 14.39 -17.61 -29.67
N ASN A 325 13.43 -18.11 -28.88
CA ASN A 325 12.41 -19.06 -29.32
C ASN A 325 11.00 -18.44 -29.49
N THR A 326 10.84 -17.12 -29.40
CA THR A 326 9.52 -16.43 -29.50
C THR A 326 9.38 -15.56 -30.77
N PRO A 327 9.51 -16.12 -32.00
CA PRO A 327 9.54 -15.33 -33.24
C PRO A 327 8.18 -14.74 -33.66
N GLN A 328 7.09 -15.09 -32.98
CA GLN A 328 5.74 -14.54 -33.23
C GLN A 328 5.38 -13.37 -32.29
N LEU A 329 6.29 -12.98 -31.39
CA LEU A 329 6.05 -11.96 -30.37
C LEU A 329 5.76 -10.60 -31.01
N ASN A 330 4.58 -10.06 -30.71
CA ASN A 330 4.01 -8.83 -31.27
C ASN A 330 3.79 -7.75 -30.20
N SER A 331 3.47 -8.15 -28.97
CA SER A 331 3.44 -7.30 -27.78
C SER A 331 4.27 -7.90 -26.67
N LEU A 332 5.19 -7.12 -26.10
CA LEU A 332 5.99 -7.46 -24.94
C LEU A 332 5.90 -6.32 -23.93
N ASP A 333 5.48 -6.63 -22.71
CA ASP A 333 5.54 -5.72 -21.57
C ASP A 333 6.19 -6.42 -20.37
N MET A 334 7.16 -5.75 -19.75
CA MET A 334 8.01 -6.27 -18.66
C MET A 334 8.22 -5.22 -17.56
N TYR A 335 7.21 -4.41 -17.26
CA TYR A 335 7.32 -3.39 -16.23
C TYR A 335 7.68 -3.96 -14.84
N GLY A 336 8.57 -3.28 -14.10
CA GLY A 336 8.85 -3.57 -12.69
C GLY A 336 9.82 -4.73 -12.44
N ASN A 337 10.71 -5.02 -13.39
CA ASN A 337 11.68 -6.12 -13.27
C ASN A 337 13.11 -5.61 -13.01
N GLN A 338 14.07 -6.52 -12.93
CA GLN A 338 15.47 -6.25 -12.59
C GLN A 338 16.38 -6.33 -13.83
N LEU A 339 15.84 -6.12 -15.03
CA LEU A 339 16.59 -6.26 -16.29
C LEU A 339 17.66 -5.18 -16.42
N THR A 340 18.91 -5.60 -16.64
CA THR A 340 20.04 -4.73 -17.00
C THR A 340 20.34 -4.72 -18.50
N GLN A 341 19.83 -5.72 -19.23
CA GLN A 341 19.95 -5.90 -20.68
C GLN A 341 18.76 -6.72 -21.21
N LEU A 342 18.41 -6.56 -22.50
CA LEU A 342 17.38 -7.37 -23.16
C LEU A 342 17.71 -7.55 -24.66
N ASP A 343 17.79 -8.80 -25.13
CA ASP A 343 18.02 -9.11 -26.55
C ASP A 343 16.67 -9.23 -27.30
N LEU A 344 16.39 -8.23 -28.13
CA LEU A 344 15.20 -8.17 -28.99
C LEU A 344 15.48 -8.58 -30.45
N SER A 345 16.68 -9.08 -30.77
CA SER A 345 17.11 -9.35 -32.15
C SER A 345 16.27 -10.42 -32.88
N HIS A 346 15.64 -11.31 -32.12
CA HIS A 346 14.70 -12.33 -32.62
C HIS A 346 13.23 -11.87 -32.62
N ALA A 347 12.87 -10.85 -31.83
CA ALA A 347 11.51 -10.29 -31.72
C ALA A 347 11.16 -9.34 -32.90
N THR A 348 11.38 -9.81 -34.14
CA THR A 348 11.29 -8.98 -35.36
C THR A 348 9.88 -8.53 -35.75
N GLN A 349 8.84 -9.15 -35.16
CA GLN A 349 7.42 -8.81 -35.38
C GLN A 349 6.83 -7.89 -34.29
N LEU A 350 7.67 -7.37 -33.38
CA LEU A 350 7.24 -6.58 -32.24
C LEU A 350 6.71 -5.20 -32.67
N VAL A 351 5.48 -4.89 -32.27
CA VAL A 351 4.76 -3.62 -32.52
C VAL A 351 4.65 -2.79 -31.23
N HIS A 352 4.57 -3.45 -30.07
CA HIS A 352 4.53 -2.81 -28.76
C HIS A 352 5.65 -3.36 -27.85
N LEU A 353 6.41 -2.45 -27.22
CA LEU A 353 7.49 -2.76 -26.28
C LEU A 353 7.34 -1.92 -25.01
N GLY A 354 7.08 -2.55 -23.87
CA GLY A 354 7.17 -1.99 -22.52
C GLY A 354 8.30 -2.66 -21.74
N VAL A 355 9.27 -1.89 -21.26
CA VAL A 355 10.33 -2.37 -20.34
C VAL A 355 10.59 -1.32 -19.26
N ALA A 356 9.53 -0.65 -18.82
CA ALA A 356 9.62 0.46 -17.88
C ALA A 356 9.92 -0.02 -16.44
N GLY A 357 10.52 0.82 -15.61
CA GLY A 357 10.84 0.45 -14.22
C GLY A 357 11.83 -0.73 -14.14
N ASN A 358 12.92 -0.63 -14.91
CA ASN A 358 13.99 -1.62 -14.99
C ASN A 358 15.36 -0.90 -14.83
N GLN A 359 16.47 -1.60 -15.10
CA GLN A 359 17.83 -1.11 -14.90
C GLN A 359 18.63 -1.03 -16.22
N LEU A 360 17.94 -0.88 -17.36
CA LEU A 360 18.58 -0.83 -18.68
C LEU A 360 19.42 0.45 -18.85
N THR A 361 20.66 0.30 -19.32
CA THR A 361 21.55 1.41 -19.69
C THR A 361 21.67 1.63 -21.20
N GLU A 362 21.39 0.59 -21.99
CA GLU A 362 21.31 0.57 -23.46
C GLU A 362 20.28 -0.47 -23.95
N ILE A 363 19.85 -0.37 -25.21
CA ILE A 363 18.97 -1.36 -25.87
C ILE A 363 19.13 -1.29 -27.40
N ASP A 364 19.26 -2.43 -28.08
CA ASP A 364 19.29 -2.50 -29.56
C ASP A 364 17.88 -2.74 -30.13
N LEU A 365 17.36 -1.74 -30.85
CA LEU A 365 16.06 -1.79 -31.54
C LEU A 365 16.19 -1.94 -33.06
N SER A 366 17.41 -2.17 -33.58
CA SER A 366 17.73 -2.19 -35.01
C SER A 366 17.14 -3.36 -35.81
N LYS A 367 16.43 -4.28 -35.14
CA LYS A 367 15.71 -5.40 -35.76
C LYS A 367 14.18 -5.23 -35.70
N ASN A 368 13.71 -4.28 -34.90
CA ASN A 368 12.31 -4.17 -34.46
C ASN A 368 11.59 -3.04 -35.24
N SER A 369 11.75 -3.06 -36.57
CA SER A 369 11.24 -2.02 -37.49
C SER A 369 9.70 -1.95 -37.60
N ALA A 370 9.00 -2.87 -36.95
CA ALA A 370 7.54 -2.88 -36.82
C ALA A 370 7.02 -2.08 -35.61
N LEU A 371 7.89 -1.59 -34.71
CA LEU A 371 7.48 -0.88 -33.49
C LEU A 371 6.67 0.39 -33.77
N GLU A 372 5.49 0.46 -33.16
CA GLU A 372 4.56 1.59 -33.20
C GLU A 372 4.40 2.26 -31.83
N SER A 373 4.68 1.53 -30.73
CA SER A 373 4.77 2.10 -29.38
C SER A 373 5.96 1.53 -28.60
N ILE A 374 6.69 2.40 -27.90
CA ILE A 374 7.81 2.07 -27.01
C ILE A 374 7.61 2.79 -25.66
N ASN A 375 7.69 2.05 -24.56
CA ASN A 375 7.84 2.60 -23.21
C ASN A 375 9.07 2.01 -22.52
N LEU A 376 10.06 2.86 -22.28
CA LEU A 376 11.31 2.57 -21.57
C LEU A 376 11.51 3.53 -20.39
N SER A 377 10.42 4.11 -19.87
CA SER A 377 10.46 5.02 -18.72
C SER A 377 11.02 4.36 -17.45
N ARG A 378 11.56 5.15 -16.52
CA ARG A 378 12.20 4.66 -15.27
C ARG A 378 13.27 3.59 -15.57
N ASN A 379 14.28 3.96 -16.35
CA ASN A 379 15.48 3.16 -16.60
C ASN A 379 16.74 4.05 -16.41
N ALA A 380 17.92 3.53 -16.76
CA ALA A 380 19.19 4.24 -16.69
C ALA A 380 19.75 4.60 -18.10
N LEU A 381 18.87 4.77 -19.10
CA LEU A 381 19.28 5.05 -20.48
C LEU A 381 19.94 6.43 -20.58
N THR A 382 21.17 6.45 -21.10
CA THR A 382 21.94 7.68 -21.38
C THR A 382 21.82 8.13 -22.85
N HIS A 383 21.44 7.20 -23.72
CA HIS A 383 21.26 7.38 -25.15
C HIS A 383 20.30 6.29 -25.69
N ILE A 384 19.75 6.49 -26.88
CA ILE A 384 18.93 5.49 -27.61
C ILE A 384 19.08 5.70 -29.12
N ASN A 385 19.04 4.62 -29.91
CA ASN A 385 18.99 4.70 -31.38
C ASN A 385 17.60 4.28 -31.88
N LEU A 386 16.97 5.16 -32.66
CA LEU A 386 15.60 4.98 -33.20
C LEU A 386 15.55 5.03 -34.75
N ASP A 387 16.71 5.03 -35.43
CA ASP A 387 16.84 5.17 -36.89
C ASP A 387 16.05 4.10 -37.68
N ASN A 388 15.85 2.94 -37.07
CA ASN A 388 15.25 1.76 -37.71
C ASN A 388 13.75 1.62 -37.38
N ASN A 389 13.16 2.58 -36.66
CA ASN A 389 11.80 2.50 -36.11
C ASN A 389 10.87 3.61 -36.67
N PRO A 390 10.69 3.72 -38.01
CA PRO A 390 10.00 4.84 -38.65
C PRO A 390 8.47 4.83 -38.50
N ARG A 391 7.89 3.80 -37.86
CA ARG A 391 6.45 3.67 -37.60
C ARG A 391 6.02 4.15 -36.20
N LEU A 392 7.00 4.53 -35.38
CA LEU A 392 6.81 4.88 -33.98
C LEU A 392 5.83 6.07 -33.84
N GLN A 393 4.69 5.83 -33.21
CA GLN A 393 3.62 6.80 -32.94
C GLN A 393 3.65 7.30 -31.49
N SER A 394 4.04 6.42 -30.56
CA SER A 394 4.18 6.74 -29.13
C SER A 394 5.56 6.36 -28.62
N LEU A 395 6.23 7.28 -27.94
CA LEU A 395 7.53 7.07 -27.31
C LEU A 395 7.54 7.64 -25.89
N ASP A 396 7.71 6.78 -24.90
CA ASP A 396 7.92 7.15 -23.50
C ASP A 396 9.32 6.75 -23.03
N LEU A 397 10.10 7.77 -22.65
CA LEU A 397 11.45 7.71 -22.08
C LEU A 397 11.51 8.49 -20.75
N TRP A 398 10.36 8.75 -20.11
CA TRP A 398 10.27 9.52 -18.88
C TRP A 398 11.14 8.94 -17.75
N SER A 399 11.85 9.77 -16.98
CA SER A 399 12.73 9.32 -15.89
C SER A 399 13.87 8.42 -16.39
N ASN A 400 14.77 9.00 -17.18
CA ASN A 400 16.03 8.41 -17.66
C ASN A 400 17.18 9.44 -17.53
N ALA A 401 18.36 9.17 -18.09
CA ALA A 401 19.55 10.03 -18.07
C ALA A 401 19.93 10.56 -19.48
N LEU A 402 18.94 10.79 -20.36
CA LEU A 402 19.19 11.22 -21.73
C LEU A 402 19.66 12.68 -21.77
N THR A 403 20.86 12.92 -22.31
CA THR A 403 21.41 14.28 -22.52
C THR A 403 21.11 14.84 -23.91
N THR A 404 20.87 13.95 -24.89
CA THR A 404 20.45 14.25 -26.27
C THR A 404 19.57 13.11 -26.81
N ILE A 405 18.80 13.38 -27.87
CA ILE A 405 18.05 12.37 -28.63
C ILE A 405 17.94 12.81 -30.09
N ASP A 406 18.04 11.87 -31.03
CA ASP A 406 17.72 12.07 -32.45
C ASP A 406 16.37 11.41 -32.75
N LEU A 407 15.45 12.17 -33.35
CA LEU A 407 14.11 11.75 -33.74
C LEU A 407 13.84 12.00 -35.23
N SER A 408 14.89 12.31 -36.01
CA SER A 408 14.78 12.75 -37.41
C SER A 408 14.24 11.68 -38.36
N ASN A 409 14.32 10.41 -37.95
CA ASN A 409 13.82 9.24 -38.68
C ASN A 409 12.45 8.73 -38.18
N ASN A 410 11.79 9.42 -37.24
CA ASN A 410 10.54 8.97 -36.58
C ASN A 410 9.33 9.89 -36.86
N PRO A 411 9.00 10.23 -38.12
CA PRO A 411 7.98 11.24 -38.45
C PRO A 411 6.52 10.83 -38.15
N ALA A 412 6.30 9.59 -37.70
CA ALA A 412 5.00 9.09 -37.30
C ALA A 412 4.58 9.47 -35.86
N LEU A 413 5.50 10.03 -35.06
CA LEU A 413 5.25 10.35 -33.65
C LEU A 413 4.08 11.33 -33.46
N THR A 414 3.14 10.93 -32.61
CA THR A 414 2.00 11.73 -32.13
C THR A 414 2.10 12.03 -30.63
N ASN A 415 2.67 11.13 -29.83
CA ASN A 415 2.91 11.31 -28.39
C ASN A 415 4.40 11.08 -28.06
N LEU A 416 5.00 12.03 -27.33
CA LEU A 416 6.41 12.00 -26.95
C LEU A 416 6.60 12.42 -25.48
N GLN A 417 6.93 11.47 -24.61
CA GLN A 417 7.26 11.70 -23.21
C GLN A 417 8.79 11.61 -22.99
N LEU A 418 9.41 12.74 -22.66
CA LEU A 418 10.85 12.92 -22.44
C LEU A 418 11.18 13.57 -21.08
N GLY A 419 10.18 13.78 -20.22
CA GLY A 419 10.40 14.45 -18.93
C GLY A 419 11.34 13.69 -17.99
N TYR A 420 11.93 14.39 -17.02
CA TYR A 420 12.90 13.85 -16.06
C TYR A 420 14.06 13.16 -16.80
N ASN A 421 14.79 13.99 -17.56
CA ASN A 421 16.01 13.67 -18.29
C ASN A 421 16.96 14.89 -18.22
N GLU A 422 18.09 14.83 -18.90
CA GLU A 422 19.13 15.88 -18.92
C GLU A 422 19.19 16.63 -20.26
N LEU A 423 18.10 16.64 -21.04
CA LEU A 423 18.07 17.20 -22.39
C LEU A 423 18.32 18.71 -22.36
N SER A 424 19.39 19.15 -23.01
CA SER A 424 19.77 20.57 -23.13
C SER A 424 19.24 21.25 -24.40
N ALA A 425 18.89 20.46 -25.41
CA ALA A 425 18.23 20.86 -26.65
C ALA A 425 17.37 19.72 -27.21
N LEU A 426 16.38 20.04 -28.05
CA LEU A 426 15.49 19.08 -28.71
C LEU A 426 15.05 19.61 -30.08
N ASP A 427 15.26 18.86 -31.16
CA ASP A 427 14.78 19.19 -32.51
C ASP A 427 13.44 18.49 -32.79
N LEU A 428 12.39 19.27 -33.00
CA LEU A 428 11.04 18.80 -33.33
C LEU A 428 10.69 18.95 -34.82
N SER A 429 11.62 19.45 -35.66
CA SER A 429 11.41 19.84 -37.07
C SER A 429 11.10 18.69 -38.04
N LYS A 430 11.04 17.45 -37.54
CA LYS A 430 10.73 16.23 -38.30
C LYS A 430 9.46 15.53 -37.80
N LEU A 431 8.75 16.11 -36.82
CA LEU A 431 7.60 15.51 -36.13
C LEU A 431 6.28 16.28 -36.43
N PRO A 432 5.82 16.34 -37.70
CA PRO A 432 4.68 17.19 -38.08
C PRO A 432 3.33 16.73 -37.50
N ASN A 433 3.24 15.45 -37.10
CA ASN A 433 2.05 14.82 -36.56
C ASN A 433 1.96 14.90 -35.01
N LEU A 434 2.94 15.52 -34.36
CA LEU A 434 3.04 15.54 -32.89
C LEU A 434 1.85 16.28 -32.26
N THR A 435 1.05 15.55 -31.49
CA THR A 435 -0.14 16.05 -30.78
C THR A 435 0.12 16.29 -29.29
N GLU A 436 1.07 15.59 -28.68
CA GLU A 436 1.39 15.69 -27.26
C GLU A 436 2.91 15.63 -27.04
N LEU A 437 3.43 16.57 -26.24
CA LEU A 437 4.85 16.64 -25.87
C LEU A 437 5.03 16.94 -24.37
N ASN A 438 5.79 16.10 -23.69
CA ASN A 438 6.12 16.28 -22.28
C ASN A 438 7.63 16.28 -22.07
N VAL A 439 8.20 17.45 -21.78
CA VAL A 439 9.64 17.66 -21.53
C VAL A 439 9.92 18.18 -20.11
N ARG A 440 8.99 17.98 -19.18
CA ARG A 440 9.09 18.48 -17.80
C ARG A 440 10.34 17.98 -17.06
N ASN A 441 11.03 18.80 -16.28
CA ASN A 441 12.32 18.47 -15.62
C ASN A 441 13.38 18.04 -16.66
N ASN A 442 13.91 19.03 -17.38
CA ASN A 442 15.02 18.92 -18.33
C ASN A 442 15.85 20.22 -18.28
N MET A 443 16.89 20.32 -19.11
CA MET A 443 17.81 21.46 -19.17
C MET A 443 17.58 22.37 -20.40
N LEU A 444 16.37 22.34 -20.99
CA LEU A 444 16.04 23.11 -22.20
C LEU A 444 16.00 24.62 -21.90
N SER A 445 16.89 25.39 -22.55
CA SER A 445 16.89 26.86 -22.43
C SER A 445 16.09 27.58 -23.53
N GLU A 446 15.77 26.86 -24.60
CA GLU A 446 14.86 27.23 -25.68
C GLU A 446 14.18 25.98 -26.27
N LEU A 447 13.08 26.17 -27.00
CA LEU A 447 12.38 25.13 -27.75
C LEU A 447 11.68 25.77 -28.96
N ASP A 448 11.64 25.09 -30.11
CA ASP A 448 10.84 25.49 -31.27
C ASP A 448 9.73 24.47 -31.54
N ILE A 449 8.47 24.92 -31.45
CA ILE A 449 7.27 24.13 -31.80
C ILE A 449 6.63 24.57 -33.13
N SER A 450 7.25 25.50 -33.88
CA SER A 450 6.68 26.06 -35.12
C SER A 450 6.48 25.04 -36.24
N HIS A 451 7.12 23.87 -36.12
CA HIS A 451 7.04 22.74 -37.05
C HIS A 451 5.96 21.71 -36.65
N ASN A 452 5.23 21.91 -35.54
CA ASN A 452 4.33 20.92 -34.93
C ASN A 452 2.88 21.47 -34.84
N PRO A 453 2.20 21.69 -35.99
CA PRO A 453 0.91 22.39 -36.05
C PRO A 453 -0.28 21.60 -35.47
N MET A 454 -0.07 20.34 -35.06
CA MET A 454 -1.07 19.48 -34.44
C MET A 454 -0.96 19.42 -32.91
N LEU A 455 0.02 20.10 -32.32
CA LEU A 455 0.34 20.02 -30.89
C LEU A 455 -0.80 20.60 -30.02
N ALA A 456 -1.52 19.71 -29.34
CA ALA A 456 -2.69 19.99 -28.52
C ALA A 456 -2.38 20.02 -27.01
N ALA A 457 -1.34 19.30 -26.56
CA ALA A 457 -0.87 19.30 -25.17
C ALA A 457 0.65 19.48 -25.09
N LEU A 458 1.12 20.35 -24.19
CA LEU A 458 2.53 20.70 -24.02
C LEU A 458 2.91 20.92 -22.55
N HIS A 459 3.90 20.18 -22.05
CA HIS A 459 4.36 20.26 -20.66
C HIS A 459 5.85 20.64 -20.60
N LEU A 460 6.13 21.87 -20.13
CA LEU A 460 7.46 22.52 -20.13
C LEU A 460 8.05 22.73 -18.73
N SER A 461 7.34 22.31 -17.69
CA SER A 461 7.67 22.57 -16.29
C SER A 461 9.10 22.19 -15.90
N SER A 462 9.72 22.93 -14.98
CA SER A 462 11.09 22.72 -14.52
C SER A 462 12.10 22.62 -15.67
N ASN A 463 12.21 23.69 -16.46
CA ASN A 463 13.27 23.89 -17.44
C ASN A 463 13.89 25.28 -17.24
N PRO A 464 15.11 25.56 -17.75
CA PRO A 464 15.71 26.89 -17.74
C PRO A 464 15.24 27.79 -18.91
N LEU A 465 13.98 27.69 -19.36
CA LEU A 465 13.44 28.57 -20.42
C LEU A 465 13.36 30.02 -19.93
N LYS A 466 13.65 30.96 -20.83
CA LYS A 466 13.68 32.41 -20.53
C LYS A 466 12.48 33.18 -21.06
N GLN A 467 11.78 32.63 -22.06
CA GLN A 467 10.62 33.23 -22.74
C GLN A 467 9.82 32.15 -23.48
N LEU A 468 8.51 32.34 -23.67
CA LEU A 468 7.65 31.45 -24.47
C LEU A 468 7.42 32.01 -25.89
N ASN A 469 8.50 32.14 -26.68
CA ASN A 469 8.45 32.76 -28.02
C ASN A 469 7.93 31.79 -29.11
N PHE A 470 6.80 31.14 -28.87
CA PHE A 470 6.14 30.28 -29.85
C PHE A 470 5.30 31.11 -30.83
N PRO A 471 5.11 30.65 -32.08
CA PRO A 471 4.15 31.26 -33.01
C PRO A 471 2.71 31.09 -32.50
N VAL A 472 1.76 31.76 -33.16
CA VAL A 472 0.33 31.52 -32.94
C VAL A 472 0.02 30.04 -33.20
N ASN A 473 -0.48 29.36 -32.17
CA ASN A 473 -0.91 27.97 -32.24
C ASN A 473 -2.39 27.91 -31.84
N ASP A 474 -3.26 27.75 -32.83
CA ASP A 474 -4.70 27.64 -32.67
C ASP A 474 -5.17 26.17 -32.44
N ALA A 475 -4.25 25.23 -32.17
CA ALA A 475 -4.52 23.83 -31.81
C ALA A 475 -4.20 23.49 -30.33
N LEU A 476 -3.29 24.24 -29.68
CA LEU A 476 -2.87 23.97 -28.30
C LEU A 476 -3.99 24.21 -27.28
N THR A 477 -4.50 23.13 -26.67
CA THR A 477 -5.58 23.13 -25.68
C THR A 477 -5.12 22.98 -24.23
N GLU A 478 -3.98 22.33 -23.99
CA GLU A 478 -3.38 22.18 -22.67
C GLU A 478 -1.92 22.65 -22.65
N LEU A 479 -1.57 23.46 -21.65
CA LEU A 479 -0.20 23.94 -21.42
C LEU A 479 0.13 23.92 -19.92
N SER A 480 1.26 23.31 -19.56
CA SER A 480 1.81 23.37 -18.20
C SER A 480 3.24 23.92 -18.22
N VAL A 481 3.47 24.96 -17.40
CA VAL A 481 4.68 25.76 -17.42
C VAL A 481 5.01 26.30 -16.01
N SER A 482 5.58 25.43 -15.19
CA SER A 482 6.04 25.72 -13.82
C SER A 482 7.57 25.77 -13.69
N GLY A 483 8.12 26.35 -12.62
CA GLY A 483 9.54 26.18 -12.24
C GLY A 483 10.61 26.69 -13.22
N ASN A 484 10.21 27.45 -14.24
CA ASN A 484 11.11 28.15 -15.17
C ASN A 484 11.31 29.59 -14.66
N ASN A 485 12.48 30.21 -14.87
CA ASN A 485 12.83 31.52 -14.28
C ASN A 485 12.18 32.70 -15.05
N PHE A 486 10.86 32.69 -15.19
CA PHE A 486 10.07 33.77 -15.79
C PHE A 486 9.74 34.86 -14.77
N THR A 487 9.82 36.12 -15.21
CA THR A 487 9.27 37.26 -14.47
C THR A 487 7.91 37.71 -14.98
N GLN A 488 7.58 37.38 -16.24
CA GLN A 488 6.31 37.68 -16.91
C GLN A 488 5.98 36.57 -17.93
N LEU A 489 4.70 36.30 -18.16
CA LEU A 489 4.23 35.34 -19.17
C LEU A 489 3.04 35.91 -19.97
N ASP A 490 3.01 35.65 -21.28
CA ASP A 490 1.93 36.03 -22.18
C ASP A 490 1.45 34.81 -22.97
N PHE A 491 0.17 34.49 -22.84
CA PHE A 491 -0.48 33.34 -23.48
C PHE A 491 -1.33 33.71 -24.71
N SER A 492 -1.23 34.97 -25.19
CA SER A 492 -2.02 35.50 -26.31
C SER A 492 -1.90 34.72 -27.63
N ASN A 493 -0.83 33.93 -27.81
CA ASN A 493 -0.62 33.10 -28.99
C ASN A 493 -1.37 31.75 -28.97
N PHE A 494 -1.94 31.34 -27.83
CA PHE A 494 -2.53 30.01 -27.61
C PHE A 494 -4.05 30.09 -27.40
N LYS A 495 -4.77 30.55 -28.42
CA LYS A 495 -6.21 30.90 -28.32
C LYS A 495 -7.13 29.71 -28.03
N ALA A 496 -6.66 28.49 -28.31
CA ALA A 496 -7.39 27.26 -28.08
C ALA A 496 -7.27 26.72 -26.64
N LEU A 497 -6.46 27.33 -25.76
CA LEU A 497 -6.26 26.82 -24.40
C LEU A 497 -7.57 26.67 -23.63
N THR A 498 -7.87 25.44 -23.25
CA THR A 498 -8.92 25.06 -22.30
C THR A 498 -8.37 24.79 -20.91
N LYS A 499 -7.08 24.48 -20.79
CA LYS A 499 -6.41 24.15 -19.52
C LYS A 499 -5.00 24.75 -19.46
N LEU A 500 -4.70 25.45 -18.38
CA LEU A 500 -3.43 26.14 -18.18
C LEU A 500 -2.94 26.00 -16.73
N SER A 501 -1.71 25.53 -16.56
CA SER A 501 -1.02 25.43 -15.27
C SER A 501 0.29 26.22 -15.32
N VAL A 502 0.50 27.13 -14.36
CA VAL A 502 1.65 28.04 -14.32
C VAL A 502 2.23 28.05 -12.90
N SER A 503 3.57 28.04 -12.77
CA SER A 503 4.18 28.48 -11.51
C SER A 503 5.55 29.16 -11.68
N GLY A 504 5.88 30.05 -10.74
CA GLY A 504 7.19 30.67 -10.66
C GLY A 504 7.24 31.76 -9.60
N SER A 505 8.15 31.62 -8.63
CA SER A 505 8.30 32.55 -7.51
C SER A 505 8.64 34.00 -7.89
N GLN A 506 9.23 34.20 -9.09
CA GLN A 506 9.56 35.53 -9.64
C GLN A 506 8.47 36.11 -10.57
N LEU A 507 7.35 35.40 -10.76
CA LEU A 507 6.34 35.76 -11.76
C LEU A 507 5.44 36.91 -11.27
N THR A 508 5.55 38.06 -11.92
CA THR A 508 4.88 39.32 -11.52
C THR A 508 3.69 39.71 -12.40
N ASN A 509 3.51 39.08 -13.56
CA ASN A 509 2.44 39.37 -14.50
C ASN A 509 2.13 38.16 -15.40
N ILE A 510 0.85 37.94 -15.68
CA ILE A 510 0.36 36.91 -16.60
C ILE A 510 -0.71 37.52 -17.50
N THR A 511 -0.57 37.41 -18.82
CA THR A 511 -1.56 37.88 -19.81
C THR A 511 -2.40 36.72 -20.35
N LEU A 512 -3.72 36.79 -20.14
CA LEU A 512 -4.71 35.76 -20.49
C LEU A 512 -5.83 36.24 -21.44
N ASP A 513 -5.71 37.46 -21.97
CA ASP A 513 -6.81 38.18 -22.66
C ASP A 513 -7.39 37.46 -23.88
N GLN A 514 -6.61 36.61 -24.56
CA GLN A 514 -7.05 35.88 -25.76
C GLN A 514 -7.56 34.47 -25.46
N ASN A 515 -7.35 33.95 -24.24
CA ASN A 515 -7.61 32.56 -23.87
C ASN A 515 -9.07 32.41 -23.36
N THR A 516 -10.03 32.88 -24.16
CA THR A 516 -11.45 32.99 -23.75
C THR A 516 -12.16 31.65 -23.57
N GLY A 517 -11.60 30.57 -24.15
CA GLY A 517 -12.06 29.19 -23.99
C GLY A 517 -11.52 28.46 -22.75
N LEU A 518 -10.70 29.12 -21.93
CA LEU A 518 -10.05 28.53 -20.75
C LEU A 518 -11.08 28.11 -19.69
N LYS A 519 -11.02 26.85 -19.28
CA LYS A 519 -11.91 26.19 -18.30
C LYS A 519 -11.21 25.87 -16.98
N GLU A 520 -9.95 25.47 -17.06
CA GLU A 520 -9.11 25.11 -15.93
C GLU A 520 -7.89 26.03 -15.90
N LEU A 521 -7.68 26.71 -14.77
CA LEU A 521 -6.53 27.60 -14.55
C LEU A 521 -5.93 27.32 -13.16
N ALA A 522 -4.63 27.04 -13.11
CA ALA A 522 -3.88 26.91 -11.86
C ALA A 522 -2.63 27.80 -11.90
N VAL A 523 -2.46 28.67 -10.91
CA VAL A 523 -1.38 29.69 -10.86
C VAL A 523 -0.72 29.74 -9.48
N PHE A 524 0.53 29.30 -9.38
CA PHE A 524 1.30 29.35 -8.12
C PHE A 524 2.49 30.32 -8.28
N ALA A 525 2.36 31.55 -7.79
CA ALA A 525 3.26 32.64 -8.13
C ALA A 525 3.38 33.67 -7.00
N ASP A 526 4.31 33.45 -6.07
CA ASP A 526 4.54 34.20 -4.84
C ASP A 526 4.66 35.73 -5.04
N SER A 527 5.07 36.17 -6.23
CA SER A 527 5.23 37.58 -6.64
C SER A 527 4.04 38.20 -7.39
N LEU A 528 2.88 37.53 -7.49
CA LEU A 528 1.77 37.93 -8.37
C LEU A 528 0.72 38.80 -7.68
N ALA A 529 1.04 40.09 -7.48
CA ALA A 529 0.18 41.02 -6.75
C ALA A 529 -1.26 41.21 -7.28
N LYS A 530 -1.50 40.90 -8.57
CA LYS A 530 -2.83 40.87 -9.22
C LYS A 530 -2.82 39.88 -10.39
N LEU A 531 -3.94 39.19 -10.62
CA LEU A 531 -4.29 38.54 -11.88
C LEU A 531 -5.55 39.16 -12.51
N ASP A 532 -5.68 39.12 -13.84
CA ASP A 532 -6.90 39.49 -14.56
C ASP A 532 -7.45 38.27 -15.30
N VAL A 533 -8.63 37.79 -14.89
CA VAL A 533 -9.33 36.64 -15.49
C VAL A 533 -10.62 37.05 -16.21
N SER A 534 -10.82 38.36 -16.45
CA SER A 534 -12.08 38.93 -16.95
C SER A 534 -12.49 38.50 -18.37
N LYS A 535 -11.58 37.87 -19.12
CA LYS A 535 -11.83 37.31 -20.46
C LYS A 535 -12.07 35.80 -20.45
N ASN A 536 -11.69 35.12 -19.38
CA ASN A 536 -11.70 33.66 -19.26
C ASN A 536 -13.08 33.21 -18.73
N ILE A 537 -14.14 33.63 -19.43
CA ILE A 537 -15.55 33.46 -19.03
C ILE A 537 -16.00 31.98 -18.99
N ALA A 538 -15.22 31.09 -19.57
CA ALA A 538 -15.44 29.65 -19.58
C ALA A 538 -14.86 28.91 -18.36
N LEU A 539 -14.18 29.59 -17.43
CA LEU A 539 -13.56 28.98 -16.26
C LEU A 539 -14.60 28.26 -15.39
N THR A 540 -14.37 26.95 -15.18
CA THR A 540 -15.11 26.09 -14.24
C THR A 540 -14.27 25.74 -13.01
N HIS A 541 -12.94 25.70 -13.14
CA HIS A 541 -12.00 25.43 -12.06
C HIS A 541 -10.89 26.49 -12.08
N PHE A 542 -10.67 27.16 -10.96
CA PHE A 542 -9.61 28.16 -10.82
C PHE A 542 -8.91 28.01 -9.46
N GLU A 543 -7.60 27.80 -9.50
CA GLU A 543 -6.71 27.70 -8.34
C GLU A 543 -5.61 28.77 -8.43
N ILE A 544 -5.36 29.50 -7.35
CA ILE A 544 -4.32 30.53 -7.28
C ILE A 544 -3.63 30.56 -5.91
N GLU A 545 -2.31 30.75 -5.90
CA GLU A 545 -1.46 30.90 -4.72
C GLU A 545 -0.49 32.07 -4.95
N SER A 546 -0.42 33.03 -4.03
CA SER A 546 0.48 34.19 -4.15
C SER A 546 0.45 35.05 -2.87
N ASP A 547 1.51 34.96 -2.05
CA ASP A 547 1.72 35.71 -0.80
C ASP A 547 1.31 37.19 -0.83
N ILE A 548 1.47 37.86 -1.98
CA ILE A 548 1.20 39.30 -2.15
C ILE A 548 -0.05 39.63 -2.98
N LEU A 549 -0.92 38.65 -3.27
CA LEU A 549 -2.16 38.88 -4.02
C LEU A 549 -3.13 39.74 -3.21
N THR A 550 -3.35 40.98 -3.66
CA THR A 550 -4.14 41.99 -2.92
C THR A 550 -5.53 42.24 -3.49
N ALA A 551 -5.82 41.80 -4.73
CA ALA A 551 -7.16 41.89 -5.31
C ALA A 551 -7.38 40.82 -6.38
N LEU A 552 -8.58 40.23 -6.40
CA LEU A 552 -9.02 39.25 -7.39
C LEU A 552 -10.48 39.52 -7.81
N ASP A 553 -10.71 39.76 -9.10
CA ASP A 553 -12.05 39.95 -9.67
C ASP A 553 -12.46 38.73 -10.50
N VAL A 554 -13.40 37.95 -9.98
CA VAL A 554 -14.00 36.77 -10.65
C VAL A 554 -15.39 37.06 -11.21
N SER A 555 -15.86 38.32 -11.23
CA SER A 555 -17.27 38.68 -11.52
C SER A 555 -17.77 38.26 -12.91
N ASN A 556 -16.86 38.01 -13.87
CA ASN A 556 -17.19 37.56 -15.23
C ASN A 556 -17.15 36.02 -15.37
N ASN A 557 -16.64 35.30 -14.38
CA ASN A 557 -16.36 33.86 -14.41
C ASN A 557 -17.52 33.07 -13.76
N ALA A 558 -18.74 33.31 -14.24
CA ALA A 558 -19.98 32.78 -13.64
C ALA A 558 -20.16 31.24 -13.78
N ALA A 559 -19.29 30.59 -14.56
CA ALA A 559 -19.27 29.14 -14.75
C ALA A 559 -18.44 28.38 -13.70
N LEU A 560 -17.75 29.08 -12.77
CA LEU A 560 -16.93 28.44 -11.74
C LEU A 560 -17.76 27.50 -10.85
N GLN A 561 -17.25 26.28 -10.73
CA GLN A 561 -17.70 25.20 -9.85
C GLN A 561 -16.71 25.03 -8.69
N THR A 562 -15.41 25.20 -8.97
CA THR A 562 -14.33 25.19 -7.97
C THR A 562 -13.54 26.49 -8.02
N LEU A 563 -13.40 27.16 -6.87
CA LEU A 563 -12.48 28.28 -6.68
C LEU A 563 -11.60 28.00 -5.45
N LYS A 564 -10.28 27.98 -5.63
CA LYS A 564 -9.32 27.85 -4.53
C LYS A 564 -8.31 28.98 -4.56
N ILE A 565 -8.17 29.63 -3.41
CA ILE A 565 -7.19 30.67 -3.16
C ILE A 565 -6.34 30.17 -1.99
N TYR A 566 -5.08 29.90 -2.26
CA TYR A 566 -4.03 29.62 -1.29
C TYR A 566 -3.31 30.94 -0.95
N ASP A 567 -2.50 30.94 0.10
CA ASP A 567 -1.99 32.10 0.86
C ASP A 567 -1.93 33.44 0.09
N SER A 568 -2.66 34.44 0.61
CA SER A 568 -2.90 35.72 -0.05
C SER A 568 -3.18 36.88 0.93
N GLN A 569 -3.06 38.11 0.43
CA GLN A 569 -3.35 39.39 1.12
C GLN A 569 -4.71 39.98 0.69
N LEU A 570 -5.70 39.14 0.39
CA LEU A 570 -7.06 39.58 0.07
C LEU A 570 -7.78 40.06 1.34
N ASP A 571 -8.21 41.33 1.36
CA ASP A 571 -9.09 41.87 2.41
C ASP A 571 -10.59 41.54 2.17
N THR A 572 -10.93 41.25 0.92
CA THR A 572 -12.28 41.07 0.39
C THR A 572 -12.31 40.11 -0.81
N LEU A 573 -13.44 39.44 -1.02
CA LEU A 573 -13.70 38.58 -2.18
C LEU A 573 -15.21 38.59 -2.51
N ASP A 574 -15.57 38.91 -3.76
CA ASP A 574 -16.95 38.84 -4.26
C ASP A 574 -17.17 37.58 -5.09
N VAL A 575 -17.90 36.60 -4.53
CA VAL A 575 -18.33 35.37 -5.22
C VAL A 575 -19.82 35.39 -5.61
N SER A 576 -20.47 36.56 -5.58
CA SER A 576 -21.92 36.72 -5.82
C SER A 576 -22.38 36.49 -7.27
N LYS A 577 -21.47 36.09 -8.17
CA LYS A 577 -21.75 35.69 -9.55
C LYS A 577 -21.49 34.20 -9.80
N GLN A 578 -20.87 33.51 -8.84
CA GLN A 578 -20.47 32.11 -8.89
C GLN A 578 -21.60 31.22 -8.36
N THR A 579 -22.79 31.35 -8.94
CA THR A 579 -23.99 30.60 -8.51
C THR A 579 -23.90 29.09 -8.78
N SER A 580 -22.89 28.65 -9.55
CA SER A 580 -22.57 27.25 -9.85
C SER A 580 -21.53 26.62 -8.91
N LEU A 581 -21.03 27.38 -7.91
CA LEU A 581 -19.91 26.99 -7.05
C LEU A 581 -20.30 25.86 -6.08
N THR A 582 -19.57 24.75 -6.13
CA THR A 582 -19.71 23.59 -5.24
C THR A 582 -18.54 23.45 -4.26
N GLU A 583 -17.36 23.97 -4.61
CA GLU A 583 -16.16 23.97 -3.76
C GLU A 583 -15.51 25.36 -3.70
N LEU A 584 -15.36 25.89 -2.48
CA LEU A 584 -14.66 27.15 -2.21
C LEU A 584 -13.58 26.94 -1.14
N GLN A 585 -12.32 27.24 -1.49
CA GLN A 585 -11.22 27.37 -0.53
C GLN A 585 -10.65 28.79 -0.57
N VAL A 586 -10.47 29.42 0.60
CA VAL A 586 -9.85 30.75 0.74
C VAL A 586 -8.89 30.77 1.93
N THR A 587 -7.59 30.81 1.67
CA THR A 587 -6.56 31.19 2.63
C THR A 587 -6.16 32.64 2.36
N ALA A 588 -6.66 33.55 3.18
CA ALA A 588 -6.41 34.98 3.06
C ALA A 588 -6.36 35.59 4.46
N TRP A 589 -5.17 35.97 4.94
CA TRP A 589 -4.99 36.35 6.34
C TRP A 589 -5.73 37.63 6.72
N ASP A 590 -5.97 38.52 5.76
CA ASP A 590 -6.63 39.80 5.97
C ASP A 590 -8.14 39.81 5.67
N ILE A 591 -8.75 38.71 5.18
CA ILE A 591 -10.16 38.74 4.75
C ILE A 591 -11.11 38.95 5.94
N GLN A 592 -11.81 40.08 5.95
CA GLN A 592 -12.65 40.51 7.08
C GLN A 592 -14.07 39.95 7.02
N ASN A 593 -14.59 39.75 5.80
CA ASN A 593 -15.96 39.29 5.51
C ASN A 593 -15.96 38.46 4.22
N LEU A 594 -16.78 37.42 4.15
CA LEU A 594 -16.97 36.59 2.96
C LEU A 594 -18.47 36.31 2.79
N ASP A 595 -19.10 36.89 1.76
CA ASP A 595 -20.52 36.65 1.44
C ASP A 595 -20.67 35.45 0.50
N ILE A 596 -21.04 34.30 1.07
CA ILE A 596 -21.37 33.07 0.34
C ILE A 596 -22.89 32.85 0.17
N SER A 597 -23.73 33.84 0.53
CA SER A 597 -25.20 33.69 0.51
C SER A 597 -25.76 33.50 -0.91
N HIS A 598 -24.95 33.76 -1.93
CA HIS A 598 -25.27 33.61 -3.35
C HIS A 598 -24.82 32.25 -3.94
N ASN A 599 -24.23 31.35 -3.14
CA ASN A 599 -23.60 30.11 -3.56
C ASN A 599 -24.30 28.87 -2.92
N PRO A 600 -25.58 28.61 -3.23
CA PRO A 600 -26.40 27.60 -2.52
C PRO A 600 -26.05 26.15 -2.88
N LEU A 601 -25.13 25.94 -3.84
CA LEU A 601 -24.65 24.63 -4.27
C LEU A 601 -23.33 24.21 -3.59
N LEU A 602 -22.80 25.01 -2.65
CA LEU A 602 -21.58 24.67 -1.92
C LEU A 602 -21.75 23.36 -1.13
N GLU A 603 -20.98 22.34 -1.52
CA GLU A 603 -20.81 21.05 -0.86
C GLU A 603 -19.59 21.08 0.07
N LYS A 604 -18.56 21.88 -0.28
CA LYS A 604 -17.33 22.05 0.50
C LYS A 604 -16.97 23.52 0.67
N LEU A 605 -16.62 23.91 1.90
CA LEU A 605 -16.11 25.24 2.22
C LEU A 605 -14.90 25.15 3.14
N SER A 606 -13.80 25.80 2.77
CA SER A 606 -12.60 25.97 3.59
C SER A 606 -12.20 27.45 3.64
N VAL A 607 -12.09 28.03 4.85
CA VAL A 607 -11.73 29.44 5.04
C VAL A 607 -10.67 29.57 6.13
N THR A 608 -9.54 30.20 5.82
CA THR A 608 -8.46 30.53 6.76
C THR A 608 -8.22 32.04 6.76
N SER A 609 -8.29 32.68 7.93
CA SER A 609 -8.20 34.14 8.09
C SER A 609 -7.73 34.56 9.48
N GLY A 610 -7.04 35.70 9.57
CA GLY A 610 -6.80 36.40 10.83
C GLY A 610 -7.95 37.32 11.23
N GLN A 611 -8.67 37.91 10.27
CA GLN A 611 -9.61 39.02 10.49
C GLN A 611 -11.10 38.69 10.33
N LEU A 612 -11.47 37.47 9.90
CA LEU A 612 -12.88 37.09 9.70
C LEU A 612 -13.64 37.02 11.03
N ASN A 613 -14.65 37.88 11.21
CA ASN A 613 -15.36 38.03 12.49
C ASN A 613 -16.62 37.14 12.62
N ALA A 614 -17.28 36.83 11.50
CA ALA A 614 -18.49 36.01 11.41
C ALA A 614 -18.60 35.37 10.01
N LEU A 615 -19.34 34.27 9.90
CA LEU A 615 -19.63 33.57 8.64
C LEU A 615 -21.10 33.12 8.64
N ASP A 616 -21.87 33.54 7.64
CA ASP A 616 -23.28 33.14 7.45
C ASP A 616 -23.34 31.93 6.52
N LEU A 617 -23.98 30.84 6.99
CA LEU A 617 -24.15 29.58 6.27
C LEU A 617 -25.61 29.35 5.82
N SER A 618 -26.51 30.31 6.05
CA SER A 618 -27.97 30.13 6.00
C SER A 618 -28.54 29.69 4.64
N ASN A 619 -27.84 29.99 3.53
CA ASN A 619 -28.21 29.54 2.18
C ASN A 619 -27.42 28.30 1.71
N ASN A 620 -26.39 27.87 2.42
CA ASN A 620 -25.41 26.86 1.99
C ASN A 620 -25.77 25.46 2.53
N THR A 621 -27.06 25.11 2.39
CA THR A 621 -27.67 23.93 3.01
C THR A 621 -27.17 22.57 2.49
N GLN A 622 -26.39 22.56 1.41
CA GLN A 622 -25.78 21.37 0.80
C GLN A 622 -24.38 21.04 1.35
N LEU A 623 -23.83 21.85 2.26
CA LEU A 623 -22.48 21.64 2.80
C LEU A 623 -22.36 20.27 3.50
N GLU A 624 -21.48 19.42 2.97
CA GLU A 624 -21.05 18.17 3.58
C GLU A 624 -19.72 18.32 4.34
N GLN A 625 -18.88 19.28 3.94
CA GLN A 625 -17.55 19.53 4.53
C GLN A 625 -17.36 21.02 4.82
N LEU A 626 -17.02 21.36 6.07
CA LEU A 626 -16.73 22.73 6.50
C LEU A 626 -15.43 22.80 7.30
N SER A 627 -14.52 23.66 6.88
CA SER A 627 -13.28 24.00 7.60
C SER A 627 -13.18 25.51 7.80
N VAL A 628 -13.10 25.98 9.04
CA VAL A 628 -12.97 27.41 9.36
C VAL A 628 -11.84 27.62 10.38
N ILE A 629 -10.75 28.23 9.94
CA ILE A 629 -9.58 28.57 10.77
C ILE A 629 -9.50 30.10 10.82
N ALA A 630 -10.22 30.70 11.76
CA ALA A 630 -10.47 32.14 11.76
C ALA A 630 -10.24 32.74 13.16
N TRP A 631 -9.09 33.37 13.39
CA TRP A 631 -8.67 33.78 14.73
C TRP A 631 -9.58 34.84 15.39
N SER A 632 -10.29 35.63 14.60
CA SER A 632 -11.24 36.66 15.09
C SER A 632 -12.71 36.20 15.07
N LEU A 633 -13.01 34.94 14.72
CA LEU A 633 -14.38 34.47 14.51
C LEU A 633 -15.12 34.33 15.83
N THR A 634 -16.14 35.16 16.04
CA THR A 634 -16.92 35.19 17.30
C THR A 634 -18.15 34.29 17.29
N GLN A 635 -18.74 34.04 16.11
CA GLN A 635 -20.02 33.35 15.95
C GLN A 635 -20.04 32.49 14.68
N LEU A 636 -20.61 31.28 14.76
CA LEU A 636 -20.77 30.35 13.63
C LEU A 636 -21.99 29.43 13.84
N ASP A 637 -23.07 29.63 13.07
CA ASP A 637 -24.25 28.74 13.12
C ASP A 637 -24.14 27.60 12.10
N VAL A 638 -23.41 26.56 12.45
CA VAL A 638 -23.33 25.30 11.67
C VAL A 638 -24.68 24.59 11.53
N SER A 639 -25.69 24.95 12.33
CA SER A 639 -26.99 24.28 12.33
C SER A 639 -27.89 24.65 11.14
N ALA A 640 -27.41 25.54 10.25
CA ALA A 640 -27.93 25.78 8.92
C ALA A 640 -27.53 24.69 7.89
N ALA A 641 -26.48 23.92 8.16
CA ALA A 641 -25.94 22.87 7.28
C ALA A 641 -26.08 21.46 7.92
N PRO A 642 -27.31 20.91 8.03
CA PRO A 642 -27.54 19.60 8.65
C PRO A 642 -26.97 18.41 7.83
N GLY A 643 -26.47 18.67 6.62
CA GLY A 643 -25.77 17.69 5.76
C GLY A 643 -24.31 17.42 6.15
N LEU A 644 -23.72 18.21 7.06
CA LEU A 644 -22.29 18.12 7.40
C LEU A 644 -21.90 16.72 7.91
N LYS A 645 -20.91 16.14 7.24
CA LYS A 645 -20.21 14.90 7.61
C LYS A 645 -18.85 15.21 8.23
N GLY A 646 -18.17 16.26 7.79
CA GLY A 646 -16.90 16.72 8.36
C GLY A 646 -16.96 18.18 8.79
N LEU A 647 -16.55 18.46 10.02
CA LEU A 647 -16.46 19.82 10.58
C LEU A 647 -15.09 20.05 11.24
N ARG A 648 -14.36 21.06 10.77
CA ARG A 648 -13.13 21.56 11.36
C ARG A 648 -13.31 23.03 11.76
N VAL A 649 -13.10 23.37 13.02
CA VAL A 649 -13.21 24.76 13.51
C VAL A 649 -12.04 25.12 14.41
N SER A 650 -11.38 26.26 14.10
CA SER A 650 -10.37 26.87 14.95
C SER A 650 -10.64 28.36 15.13
N SER A 651 -11.00 28.76 16.34
CA SER A 651 -11.10 30.17 16.75
C SER A 651 -11.01 30.32 18.28
N PRO A 652 -10.05 31.09 18.81
CA PRO A 652 -9.97 31.42 20.24
C PRO A 652 -10.97 32.49 20.67
N GLN A 653 -11.84 32.99 19.79
CA GLN A 653 -12.87 34.01 20.08
C GLN A 653 -14.31 33.50 19.92
N LEU A 654 -14.50 32.23 19.54
CA LEU A 654 -15.83 31.66 19.27
C LEU A 654 -16.58 31.32 20.56
N ASP A 655 -17.62 32.10 20.90
CA ASP A 655 -18.35 31.99 22.17
C ASP A 655 -19.02 30.62 22.38
N ASN A 656 -19.49 29.99 21.30
CA ASN A 656 -20.25 28.73 21.32
C ASN A 656 -20.28 28.07 19.93
N LEU A 657 -20.51 26.75 19.87
CA LEU A 657 -20.69 25.98 18.64
C LEU A 657 -21.80 24.93 18.80
N ALA A 658 -22.96 25.16 18.17
CA ALA A 658 -24.18 24.37 18.39
C ALA A 658 -24.27 23.15 17.47
N LEU A 659 -23.60 22.05 17.83
CA LEU A 659 -23.49 20.84 17.01
C LEU A 659 -24.77 19.98 16.91
N SER A 660 -25.73 20.12 17.84
CA SER A 660 -26.84 19.16 18.04
C SER A 660 -27.88 19.03 16.90
N LYS A 661 -27.67 19.68 15.75
CA LYS A 661 -28.43 19.47 14.51
C LYS A 661 -27.63 18.81 13.38
N LEU A 662 -26.47 18.20 13.68
CA LEU A 662 -25.58 17.55 12.70
C LEU A 662 -25.62 16.00 12.80
N PRO A 663 -26.76 15.33 12.53
CA PRO A 663 -26.92 13.88 12.74
C PRO A 663 -26.10 13.02 11.76
N LEU A 664 -25.46 13.64 10.76
CA LEU A 664 -24.61 12.97 9.77
C LEU A 664 -23.11 13.17 10.04
N LEU A 665 -22.74 13.82 11.15
CA LEU A 665 -21.35 14.13 11.47
C LEU A 665 -20.54 12.86 11.72
N GLU A 666 -19.57 12.61 10.85
CA GLU A 666 -18.66 11.47 10.84
C GLU A 666 -17.27 11.86 11.35
N ARG A 667 -16.87 13.13 11.23
CA ARG A 667 -15.59 13.67 11.71
C ARG A 667 -15.73 15.07 12.33
N LEU A 668 -15.09 15.29 13.47
CA LEU A 668 -15.07 16.57 14.17
C LEU A 668 -13.65 16.93 14.65
N GLU A 669 -13.13 18.07 14.18
CA GLU A 669 -11.90 18.68 14.70
C GLU A 669 -12.20 20.07 15.30
N LEU A 670 -11.93 20.27 16.58
CA LEU A 670 -11.99 21.59 17.24
C LEU A 670 -10.61 21.95 17.78
N ARG A 671 -10.12 23.15 17.42
CA ARG A 671 -8.78 23.63 17.80
C ARG A 671 -8.82 25.01 18.44
N SER A 672 -8.30 25.11 19.66
CA SER A 672 -8.26 26.37 20.43
C SER A 672 -9.63 27.04 20.63
N VAL A 673 -10.74 26.29 20.56
CA VAL A 673 -12.10 26.82 20.73
C VAL A 673 -12.41 26.94 22.24
N PRO A 674 -12.86 28.10 22.76
CA PRO A 674 -12.93 28.36 24.21
C PRO A 674 -14.16 27.74 24.93
N ILE A 675 -14.66 26.59 24.46
CA ILE A 675 -15.76 25.86 25.11
C ILE A 675 -15.26 25.00 26.28
N SER A 676 -16.07 24.90 27.33
CA SER A 676 -15.72 24.21 28.58
C SER A 676 -16.49 22.90 28.83
N THR A 677 -17.48 22.59 27.99
CA THR A 677 -18.26 21.35 27.99
C THR A 677 -18.66 20.98 26.57
N LEU A 678 -18.60 19.70 26.21
CA LEU A 678 -18.97 19.21 24.88
C LEU A 678 -19.84 17.95 25.00
N ASP A 679 -21.05 17.99 24.44
CA ASP A 679 -21.98 16.85 24.41
C ASP A 679 -22.16 16.36 22.97
N LEU A 680 -21.71 15.12 22.72
CA LEU A 680 -21.75 14.50 21.40
C LEU A 680 -22.78 13.38 21.28
N SER A 681 -23.63 13.16 22.29
CA SER A 681 -24.61 12.06 22.32
C SER A 681 -25.71 12.09 21.24
N ALA A 682 -25.77 13.15 20.43
CA ALA A 682 -26.61 13.26 19.25
C ALA A 682 -25.94 12.81 17.92
N HIS A 683 -24.67 12.36 17.95
CA HIS A 683 -23.86 12.09 16.75
C HIS A 683 -23.43 10.61 16.66
N PRO A 684 -24.37 9.66 16.47
CA PRO A 684 -24.08 8.22 16.51
C PRO A 684 -23.18 7.74 15.35
N LYS A 685 -22.91 8.60 14.36
CA LYS A 685 -22.04 8.35 13.21
C LYS A 685 -20.58 8.82 13.39
N LEU A 686 -20.24 9.48 14.49
CA LEU A 686 -18.92 10.10 14.65
C LEU A 686 -17.83 9.04 14.81
N VAL A 687 -16.96 8.92 13.79
CA VAL A 687 -15.85 7.96 13.72
C VAL A 687 -14.55 8.56 14.26
N GLU A 688 -14.35 9.87 14.05
CA GLU A 688 -13.11 10.59 14.38
C GLU A 688 -13.40 11.88 15.15
N LEU A 689 -12.84 11.99 16.36
CA LEU A 689 -12.91 13.20 17.20
C LEU A 689 -11.51 13.68 17.55
N ARG A 690 -11.17 14.92 17.15
CA ARG A 690 -9.91 15.59 17.46
C ARG A 690 -10.16 16.92 18.18
N LEU A 691 -9.59 17.07 19.36
CA LEU A 691 -9.73 18.23 20.23
C LEU A 691 -8.33 18.66 20.68
N ASP A 692 -7.86 19.81 20.18
CA ASP A 692 -6.56 20.41 20.53
C ASP A 692 -6.78 21.74 21.24
N SER A 693 -6.26 21.87 22.46
CA SER A 693 -6.26 23.14 23.22
C SER A 693 -7.67 23.70 23.48
N VAL A 694 -8.65 22.80 23.61
CA VAL A 694 -10.05 23.11 23.95
C VAL A 694 -10.20 22.94 25.47
N PRO A 695 -10.54 23.96 26.28
CA PRO A 695 -10.49 23.88 27.75
C PRO A 695 -11.68 23.13 28.39
N LEU A 696 -11.94 21.91 27.91
CA LEU A 696 -13.05 21.06 28.36
C LEU A 696 -12.84 20.55 29.78
N ASN A 697 -13.83 20.79 30.65
CA ASN A 697 -13.96 20.14 31.96
C ASN A 697 -14.83 18.88 31.89
N SER A 698 -15.60 18.71 30.81
CA SER A 698 -16.50 17.57 30.59
C SER A 698 -16.72 17.30 29.10
N LEU A 699 -16.70 16.03 28.73
CA LEU A 699 -16.95 15.50 27.39
C LEU A 699 -17.91 14.30 27.51
N ASN A 700 -19.03 14.33 26.80
CA ASN A 700 -20.00 13.23 26.77
C ASN A 700 -19.95 12.48 25.44
N LEU A 701 -19.52 11.21 25.48
CA LEU A 701 -19.43 10.29 24.34
C LEU A 701 -20.47 9.15 24.38
N SER A 702 -21.46 9.25 25.28
CA SER A 702 -22.59 8.31 25.34
C SER A 702 -23.29 8.22 23.99
N TYR A 703 -23.62 7.02 23.52
CA TYR A 703 -24.24 6.79 22.21
C TYR A 703 -23.40 7.21 20.97
N VAL A 704 -22.07 7.23 21.09
CA VAL A 704 -21.15 7.36 19.94
C VAL A 704 -20.40 6.04 19.70
N PRO A 705 -21.08 4.97 19.22
CA PRO A 705 -20.50 3.62 19.16
C PRO A 705 -19.43 3.46 18.08
N GLU A 706 -19.56 4.21 16.97
CA GLU A 706 -18.67 4.10 15.81
C GLU A 706 -17.33 4.83 15.96
N LEU A 707 -17.04 5.42 17.14
CA LEU A 707 -15.82 6.18 17.39
C LEU A 707 -14.59 5.25 17.36
N GLU A 708 -13.76 5.40 16.33
CA GLU A 708 -12.51 4.64 16.16
C GLU A 708 -11.28 5.42 16.64
N THR A 709 -11.32 6.75 16.54
CA THR A 709 -10.20 7.66 16.88
C THR A 709 -10.66 8.79 17.78
N LEU A 710 -10.01 8.92 18.95
CA LEU A 710 -10.22 9.98 19.92
C LEU A 710 -8.90 10.65 20.31
N THR A 711 -8.76 11.94 20.01
CA THR A 711 -7.64 12.79 20.46
C THR A 711 -8.18 13.97 21.26
N VAL A 712 -7.71 14.16 22.49
CA VAL A 712 -8.13 15.23 23.42
C VAL A 712 -6.91 15.80 24.16
N TRP A 713 -6.13 16.64 23.49
CA TRP A 713 -4.87 17.22 23.96
C TRP A 713 -5.09 18.63 24.56
N TRP A 714 -4.33 18.99 25.61
CA TRP A 714 -4.41 20.28 26.32
C TRP A 714 -5.84 20.68 26.72
N SER A 715 -6.59 19.73 27.29
CA SER A 715 -7.91 19.94 27.86
C SER A 715 -7.85 19.97 29.40
N GLN A 716 -8.99 20.01 30.10
CA GLN A 716 -9.07 20.05 31.58
C GLN A 716 -9.90 18.88 32.14
N LEU A 717 -9.93 17.74 31.42
CA LEU A 717 -10.73 16.58 31.81
C LEU A 717 -10.14 15.90 33.05
N THR A 718 -10.97 15.72 34.09
CA THR A 718 -10.60 15.01 35.34
C THR A 718 -11.10 13.56 35.39
N SER A 719 -12.03 13.23 34.48
CA SER A 719 -12.60 11.91 34.23
C SER A 719 -13.11 11.83 32.79
N LEU A 720 -13.07 10.65 32.17
CA LEU A 720 -13.63 10.38 30.85
C LEU A 720 -14.31 8.99 30.86
N ASP A 721 -15.51 8.89 30.30
CA ASP A 721 -16.25 7.63 30.14
C ASP A 721 -16.12 7.16 28.68
N LEU A 722 -15.52 5.99 28.48
CA LEU A 722 -15.30 5.34 27.18
C LEU A 722 -16.14 4.07 26.99
N SER A 723 -17.06 3.77 27.92
CA SER A 723 -17.80 2.50 27.98
C SER A 723 -18.75 2.26 26.79
N TYR A 724 -19.10 3.32 26.05
CA TYR A 724 -19.91 3.25 24.83
C TYR A 724 -19.07 3.16 23.55
N ASN A 725 -17.76 3.42 23.60
CA ASN A 725 -16.90 3.60 22.43
C ASN A 725 -16.12 2.30 22.14
N THR A 726 -16.84 1.19 21.97
CA THR A 726 -16.23 -0.15 21.84
C THR A 726 -15.43 -0.36 20.56
N ASN A 727 -15.64 0.47 19.53
CA ASN A 727 -14.89 0.42 18.27
C ASN A 727 -13.52 1.13 18.34
N LEU A 728 -13.21 1.80 19.45
CA LEU A 728 -12.02 2.65 19.61
C LEU A 728 -10.72 1.88 19.41
N ARG A 729 -9.88 2.38 18.50
CA ARG A 729 -8.56 1.83 18.13
C ARG A 729 -7.42 2.78 18.52
N ASP A 730 -7.68 4.08 18.47
CA ASP A 730 -6.71 5.13 18.76
C ASP A 730 -7.23 6.07 19.84
N LEU A 731 -6.56 6.09 20.99
CA LEU A 731 -6.84 6.98 22.11
C LEU A 731 -5.60 7.84 22.40
N ASP A 732 -5.75 9.15 22.35
CA ASP A 732 -4.82 10.11 22.92
C ASP A 732 -5.58 11.09 23.82
N VAL A 733 -5.32 11.05 25.12
CA VAL A 733 -5.85 11.97 26.13
C VAL A 733 -4.70 12.59 26.94
N SER A 734 -3.53 12.69 26.32
CA SER A 734 -2.33 13.23 26.94
C SER A 734 -2.52 14.70 27.37
N PHE A 735 -1.81 15.13 28.41
CA PHE A 735 -1.92 16.47 28.99
C PHE A 735 -3.34 16.82 29.49
N ASN A 736 -3.89 15.99 30.37
CA ASN A 736 -5.15 16.24 31.09
C ASN A 736 -4.97 16.00 32.60
N PRO A 737 -5.83 16.55 33.46
CA PRO A 737 -5.86 16.19 34.88
C PRO A 737 -6.61 14.87 35.19
N LEU A 738 -6.57 13.84 34.33
CA LEU A 738 -7.27 12.57 34.59
C LEU A 738 -6.62 11.83 35.78
N SER A 739 -7.42 11.51 36.79
CA SER A 739 -6.97 10.74 37.97
C SER A 739 -7.08 9.22 37.80
N ASN A 740 -7.90 8.79 36.84
CA ASN A 740 -8.19 7.41 36.48
C ASN A 740 -8.78 7.37 35.06
N ILE A 741 -8.68 6.21 34.41
CA ILE A 741 -9.35 5.90 33.15
C ILE A 741 -9.69 4.39 33.14
N ASP A 742 -10.85 4.03 32.57
CA ASP A 742 -11.25 2.64 32.35
C ASP A 742 -11.18 2.34 30.85
N LEU A 743 -10.39 1.33 30.49
CA LEU A 743 -10.17 0.88 29.12
C LEU A 743 -10.78 -0.51 28.86
N SER A 744 -11.46 -1.09 29.85
CA SER A 744 -11.91 -2.50 29.82
C SER A 744 -12.92 -2.81 28.72
N GLY A 745 -13.68 -1.80 28.25
CA GLY A 745 -14.61 -1.90 27.13
C GLY A 745 -13.97 -1.75 25.74
N ASN A 746 -12.71 -1.29 25.65
CA ASN A 746 -12.07 -0.88 24.40
C ASN A 746 -11.10 -1.96 23.89
N ALA A 747 -11.59 -3.19 23.69
CA ALA A 747 -10.78 -4.36 23.35
C ALA A 747 -10.08 -4.29 21.96
N LEU A 748 -10.47 -3.34 21.10
CA LEU A 748 -9.85 -3.09 19.80
C LEU A 748 -8.72 -2.04 19.83
N LEU A 749 -8.41 -1.49 21.01
CA LEU A 749 -7.45 -0.40 21.20
C LEU A 749 -6.02 -0.85 20.81
N LYS A 750 -5.42 -0.12 19.87
CA LYS A 750 -4.06 -0.34 19.33
C LYS A 750 -3.05 0.67 19.84
N ARG A 751 -3.47 1.93 20.05
CA ARG A 751 -2.62 2.99 20.61
C ARG A 751 -3.34 3.66 21.77
N ALA A 752 -2.64 3.77 22.89
CA ALA A 752 -3.10 4.46 24.07
C ALA A 752 -2.03 5.46 24.54
N TYR A 753 -2.28 6.75 24.33
CA TYR A 753 -1.43 7.85 24.79
C TYR A 753 -2.16 8.57 25.93
N LEU A 754 -1.61 8.42 27.13
CA LEU A 754 -2.18 8.77 28.42
C LEU A 754 -1.20 9.65 29.23
N SER A 755 -0.18 10.20 28.58
CA SER A 755 0.95 10.85 29.22
C SER A 755 0.58 12.23 29.78
N ASP A 756 1.38 12.76 30.71
CA ASP A 756 1.13 14.05 31.36
C ASP A 756 -0.26 14.12 32.01
N ASN A 757 -0.58 13.10 32.80
CA ASN A 757 -1.85 12.95 33.52
C ASN A 757 -1.63 12.71 35.03
N GLN A 758 -2.70 12.41 35.78
CA GLN A 758 -2.67 12.17 37.22
C GLN A 758 -3.05 10.71 37.56
N LEU A 759 -2.87 9.78 36.63
CA LEU A 759 -3.23 8.38 36.79
C LEU A 759 -2.40 7.74 37.91
N THR A 760 -3.09 7.18 38.90
CA THR A 760 -2.47 6.46 40.04
C THR A 760 -2.44 4.95 39.85
N GLN A 761 -3.26 4.45 38.93
CA GLN A 761 -3.36 3.05 38.50
C GLN A 761 -3.78 3.02 37.02
N LEU A 762 -3.43 1.94 36.33
CA LEU A 762 -3.83 1.64 34.95
C LEU A 762 -3.99 0.12 34.80
N ASP A 763 -5.03 -0.31 34.09
CA ASP A 763 -5.26 -1.70 33.70
C ASP A 763 -5.41 -1.75 32.18
N ILE A 764 -4.72 -2.71 31.54
CA ILE A 764 -4.72 -2.95 30.09
C ILE A 764 -5.03 -4.41 29.75
N SER A 765 -5.47 -5.21 30.74
CA SER A 765 -5.65 -6.67 30.60
C SER A 765 -6.72 -7.07 29.57
N SER A 766 -7.67 -6.19 29.26
CA SER A 766 -8.65 -6.38 28.18
C SER A 766 -8.15 -5.97 26.79
N ASN A 767 -7.03 -5.25 26.71
CA ASN A 767 -6.61 -4.50 25.52
C ASN A 767 -5.49 -5.19 24.74
N SER A 768 -5.60 -6.52 24.56
CA SER A 768 -4.58 -7.39 23.93
C SER A 768 -4.14 -7.03 22.49
N LYS A 769 -4.77 -6.01 21.88
CA LYS A 769 -4.43 -5.41 20.58
C LYS A 769 -3.53 -4.17 20.68
N LEU A 770 -3.14 -3.76 21.88
CA LEU A 770 -2.21 -2.65 22.09
C LEU A 770 -0.86 -2.96 21.44
N TYR A 771 -0.48 -2.07 20.52
CA TYR A 771 0.79 -2.03 19.81
C TYR A 771 1.74 -0.99 20.42
N SER A 772 1.18 0.12 20.93
CA SER A 772 1.93 1.16 21.64
C SER A 772 1.14 1.71 22.82
N LEU A 773 1.81 1.84 23.96
CA LEU A 773 1.30 2.43 25.19
C LEU A 773 2.27 3.51 25.69
N SER A 774 1.78 4.73 25.89
CA SER A 774 2.49 5.81 26.56
C SER A 774 1.66 6.27 27.76
N ALA A 775 2.20 6.14 28.97
CA ALA A 775 1.60 6.61 30.21
C ALA A 775 2.66 7.29 31.10
N SER A 776 3.56 8.03 30.45
CA SER A 776 4.64 8.78 31.09
C SER A 776 4.12 10.01 31.84
N TYR A 777 4.93 10.62 32.71
CA TYR A 777 4.56 11.83 33.48
C TYR A 777 3.21 11.66 34.22
N ASN A 778 3.10 10.57 34.99
CA ASN A 778 1.90 10.17 35.73
C ASN A 778 2.27 9.81 37.19
N GLN A 779 1.34 9.25 37.95
CA GLN A 779 1.51 8.89 39.36
C GLN A 779 1.42 7.37 39.60
N LEU A 780 1.71 6.56 38.58
CA LEU A 780 1.60 5.11 38.64
C LEU A 780 2.63 4.54 39.63
N ALA A 781 2.16 3.88 40.69
CA ALA A 781 3.02 3.25 41.69
C ALA A 781 3.44 1.81 41.30
N THR A 782 2.62 1.12 40.51
CA THR A 782 2.89 -0.24 40.00
C THR A 782 2.26 -0.41 38.63
N MET A 783 2.90 -1.17 37.73
CA MET A 783 2.33 -1.52 36.42
C MET A 783 2.52 -3.01 36.13
N ARG A 784 1.57 -3.61 35.41
CA ARG A 784 1.64 -5.00 34.93
C ARG A 784 1.40 -5.06 33.43
N ILE A 785 2.36 -5.65 32.73
CA ILE A 785 2.28 -6.01 31.32
C ILE A 785 2.26 -7.54 31.29
N THR A 786 1.08 -8.10 31.06
CA THR A 786 0.84 -9.54 30.99
C THR A 786 -0.09 -9.81 29.82
N ASP A 787 0.24 -10.82 29.02
CA ASP A 787 -0.52 -11.28 27.85
C ASP A 787 -0.82 -10.17 26.84
N GLN A 788 0.23 -9.44 26.43
CA GLN A 788 0.18 -8.35 25.45
C GLN A 788 0.96 -8.75 24.18
N PRO A 789 0.39 -9.62 23.32
CA PRO A 789 1.14 -10.25 22.23
C PRO A 789 1.56 -9.29 21.11
N GLU A 790 0.82 -8.19 20.92
CA GLU A 790 1.03 -7.21 19.84
C GLU A 790 1.85 -5.98 20.27
N LEU A 791 2.18 -5.84 21.55
CA LEU A 791 2.82 -4.64 22.12
C LEU A 791 4.29 -4.54 21.71
N GLN A 792 4.66 -3.42 21.07
CA GLN A 792 6.01 -3.13 20.58
C GLN A 792 6.68 -1.95 21.30
N TYR A 793 5.91 -0.96 21.75
CA TYR A 793 6.41 0.27 22.37
C TYR A 793 5.76 0.50 23.73
N LEU A 794 6.57 0.71 24.77
CA LEU A 794 6.10 0.96 26.13
C LEU A 794 6.85 2.11 26.81
N TYR A 795 6.17 3.24 26.97
CA TYR A 795 6.69 4.42 27.66
C TYR A 795 5.98 4.62 29.00
N LEU A 796 6.74 4.51 30.09
CA LEU A 796 6.28 4.63 31.47
C LEU A 796 7.18 5.59 32.28
N ASN A 797 7.99 6.40 31.60
CA ASN A 797 8.97 7.26 32.24
C ASN A 797 8.33 8.35 33.12
N SER A 798 9.07 8.87 34.10
CA SER A 798 8.61 9.93 35.00
C SER A 798 7.33 9.54 35.76
N ASN A 799 7.38 8.42 36.47
CA ASN A 799 6.29 7.87 37.28
C ASN A 799 6.78 7.56 38.71
N LEU A 800 5.96 6.84 39.50
CA LEU A 800 6.29 6.40 40.86
C LEU A 800 6.52 4.88 40.94
N LEU A 801 6.86 4.23 39.82
CA LEU A 801 6.90 2.77 39.70
C LEU A 801 8.01 2.21 40.60
N ASN A 802 7.60 1.51 41.65
CA ASN A 802 8.47 0.69 42.50
C ASN A 802 8.36 -0.80 42.18
N THR A 803 7.41 -1.19 41.32
CA THR A 803 7.27 -2.54 40.76
C THR A 803 6.73 -2.44 39.34
N LEU A 804 7.44 -3.04 38.40
CA LEU A 804 6.98 -3.32 37.04
C LEU A 804 7.09 -4.84 36.81
N THR A 805 6.10 -5.43 36.16
CA THR A 805 6.17 -6.82 35.68
C THR A 805 5.95 -6.81 34.18
N VAL A 806 6.90 -7.37 33.42
CA VAL A 806 6.77 -7.56 31.97
C VAL A 806 6.81 -9.05 31.66
N THR A 807 5.71 -9.56 31.10
CA THR A 807 5.47 -11.00 30.88
C THR A 807 4.63 -11.18 29.64
N ASN A 808 4.93 -12.18 28.80
CA ASN A 808 4.19 -12.47 27.57
C ASN A 808 3.95 -11.23 26.67
N ALA A 809 5.00 -10.41 26.50
CA ALA A 809 5.07 -9.32 25.53
C ALA A 809 6.26 -9.58 24.56
N PRO A 810 6.13 -10.56 23.66
CA PRO A 810 7.25 -11.11 22.89
C PRO A 810 7.76 -10.16 21.78
N LEU A 811 6.91 -9.25 21.31
CA LEU A 811 7.22 -8.26 20.28
C LEU A 811 7.71 -6.91 20.84
N LEU A 812 7.86 -6.79 22.17
CA LEU A 812 8.29 -5.55 22.81
C LEU A 812 9.69 -5.18 22.32
N SER A 813 9.77 -4.07 21.58
CA SER A 813 10.98 -3.58 20.92
C SER A 813 11.58 -2.38 21.67
N GLU A 814 10.74 -1.51 22.23
CA GLU A 814 11.18 -0.29 22.89
C GLU A 814 10.56 -0.14 24.29
N LEU A 815 11.39 0.12 25.28
CA LEU A 815 11.00 0.24 26.68
C LEU A 815 11.69 1.43 27.35
N ASP A 816 10.91 2.45 27.74
CA ASP A 816 11.39 3.53 28.62
C ASP A 816 10.66 3.50 29.96
N THR A 817 11.40 3.19 31.02
CA THR A 817 10.94 3.26 32.42
C THR A 817 11.81 4.21 33.25
N SER A 818 12.49 5.16 32.61
CA SER A 818 13.38 6.09 33.28
C SER A 818 12.65 7.02 34.27
N ASN A 819 13.37 7.62 35.20
CA ASN A 819 12.80 8.52 36.22
C ASN A 819 11.67 7.83 37.03
N ASN A 820 12.01 6.73 37.69
CA ASN A 820 11.10 5.90 38.47
C ASN A 820 11.77 5.42 39.78
N GLN A 821 11.21 4.40 40.45
CA GLN A 821 11.68 3.89 41.75
C GLN A 821 11.93 2.37 41.72
N LEU A 822 12.18 1.80 40.53
CA LEU A 822 12.41 0.37 40.33
C LEU A 822 13.71 -0.08 41.00
N LYS A 823 13.69 -1.24 41.65
CA LYS A 823 14.87 -1.82 42.36
C LYS A 823 15.43 -3.07 41.71
N GLU A 824 14.57 -3.76 40.98
CA GLU A 824 14.88 -4.91 40.14
C GLU A 824 14.00 -4.82 38.89
N LEU A 825 14.51 -5.29 37.76
CA LEU A 825 13.75 -5.43 36.53
C LEU A 825 14.24 -6.69 35.79
N ASP A 826 13.30 -7.51 35.36
CA ASP A 826 13.56 -8.71 34.56
C ASP A 826 12.93 -8.54 33.17
N LEU A 827 13.79 -8.57 32.15
CA LEU A 827 13.44 -8.48 30.73
C LEU A 827 13.75 -9.78 29.98
N SER A 828 14.11 -10.87 30.69
CA SER A 828 14.60 -12.12 30.11
C SER A 828 13.63 -12.80 29.13
N ASN A 829 12.34 -12.43 29.17
CA ASN A 829 11.26 -12.96 28.33
C ASN A 829 10.80 -11.98 27.23
N ASN A 830 11.59 -10.94 26.93
CA ASN A 830 11.30 -9.92 25.90
C ASN A 830 12.36 -9.92 24.77
N PRO A 831 12.41 -10.97 23.92
CA PRO A 831 13.53 -11.19 22.99
C PRO A 831 13.66 -10.15 21.86
N ALA A 832 12.59 -9.41 21.56
CA ALA A 832 12.55 -8.42 20.48
C ALA A 832 13.14 -7.05 20.84
N LEU A 833 13.50 -6.79 22.11
CA LEU A 833 13.98 -5.48 22.57
C LEU A 833 15.18 -4.98 21.75
N SER A 834 15.04 -3.77 21.22
CA SER A 834 16.01 -3.03 20.40
C SER A 834 16.58 -1.79 21.11
N SER A 835 15.78 -1.11 21.94
CA SER A 835 16.24 -0.07 22.88
C SER A 835 15.57 -0.19 24.26
N VAL A 836 16.37 0.00 25.31
CA VAL A 836 15.96 -0.04 26.72
C VAL A 836 16.53 1.15 27.47
N ASN A 837 15.66 1.98 28.03
CA ASN A 837 16.01 3.10 28.91
C ASN A 837 15.44 2.88 30.33
N VAL A 838 16.33 2.70 31.31
CA VAL A 838 16.00 2.56 32.72
C VAL A 838 16.71 3.61 33.60
N ASN A 839 17.17 4.71 32.99
CA ASN A 839 17.89 5.79 33.67
C ASN A 839 17.15 6.36 34.89
N TYR A 840 17.86 6.86 35.90
CA TYR A 840 17.27 7.50 37.09
C TYR A 840 16.26 6.59 37.81
N ASN A 841 16.75 5.44 38.29
CA ASN A 841 15.99 4.46 39.06
C ASN A 841 16.77 4.05 40.34
N GLN A 842 16.41 2.93 40.97
CA GLN A 842 17.09 2.38 42.15
C GLN A 842 17.57 0.94 41.88
N LEU A 843 17.80 0.57 40.61
CA LEU A 843 18.06 -0.81 40.22
C LEU A 843 19.38 -1.31 40.82
N SER A 844 19.31 -2.31 41.69
CA SER A 844 20.48 -3.08 42.13
C SER A 844 20.73 -4.30 41.24
N SER A 845 19.75 -4.71 40.43
CA SER A 845 19.87 -5.74 39.41
C SER A 845 19.00 -5.42 38.20
N LEU A 846 19.53 -5.70 37.01
CA LEU A 846 18.83 -5.69 35.72
C LEU A 846 19.09 -7.04 35.04
N THR A 847 18.05 -7.86 34.88
CA THR A 847 18.16 -9.18 34.25
C THR A 847 17.79 -9.12 32.77
N LEU A 848 18.75 -9.47 31.92
CA LEU A 848 18.63 -9.49 30.46
C LEU A 848 18.57 -10.93 29.93
N GLY A 849 17.85 -11.11 28.83
CA GLY A 849 17.71 -12.37 28.10
C GLY A 849 18.49 -12.37 26.78
N SER A 850 18.11 -13.28 25.87
CA SER A 850 18.67 -13.37 24.51
C SER A 850 18.13 -12.28 23.59
N HIS A 851 18.67 -11.07 23.71
CA HIS A 851 18.23 -9.91 22.92
C HIS A 851 19.13 -9.71 21.70
N ASN A 852 18.87 -10.50 20.64
CA ASN A 852 19.60 -10.39 19.37
C ASN A 852 19.31 -9.08 18.61
N ALA A 853 18.30 -8.31 19.02
CA ALA A 853 17.94 -7.02 18.43
C ALA A 853 18.46 -5.80 19.23
N LEU A 854 18.95 -5.99 20.47
CA LEU A 854 19.25 -4.87 21.37
C LEU A 854 20.45 -4.07 20.87
N THR A 855 20.19 -2.87 20.35
CA THR A 855 21.19 -1.91 19.87
C THR A 855 21.52 -0.82 20.89
N GLU A 856 20.63 -0.54 21.85
CA GLU A 856 20.80 0.53 22.83
C GLU A 856 20.37 0.10 24.24
N LEU A 857 21.23 0.35 25.23
CA LEU A 857 20.95 0.14 26.65
C LEU A 857 21.43 1.33 27.47
N ARG A 858 20.49 2.02 28.11
CA ARG A 858 20.73 3.13 29.04
C ARG A 858 20.25 2.75 30.45
N ALA A 859 21.16 2.74 31.42
CA ALA A 859 20.91 2.43 32.83
C ALA A 859 21.63 3.40 33.79
N VAL A 860 21.82 4.65 33.35
CA VAL A 860 22.47 5.75 34.09
C VAL A 860 21.74 6.04 35.41
N ASP A 861 22.48 6.46 36.45
CA ASP A 861 21.93 6.85 37.77
C ASP A 861 21.06 5.75 38.39
N ASN A 862 21.73 4.66 38.75
CA ASN A 862 21.15 3.46 39.36
C ASN A 862 22.07 2.91 40.48
N GLN A 863 21.87 1.66 40.90
CA GLN A 863 22.60 1.03 42.00
C GLN A 863 23.23 -0.32 41.59
N LEU A 864 23.46 -0.53 40.28
CA LEU A 864 23.92 -1.80 39.72
C LEU A 864 25.35 -2.10 40.21
N THR A 865 25.54 -3.24 40.86
CA THR A 865 26.88 -3.75 41.25
C THR A 865 27.49 -4.66 40.19
N GLU A 866 26.65 -5.23 39.33
CA GLU A 866 27.00 -6.07 38.18
C GLU A 866 26.00 -5.84 37.03
N LEU A 867 26.44 -6.06 35.79
CA LEU A 867 25.58 -6.06 34.59
C LEU A 867 26.08 -7.17 33.65
N ASN A 868 25.16 -8.04 33.22
CA ASN A 868 25.50 -9.20 32.38
C ASN A 868 25.11 -8.96 30.91
N LEU A 869 26.12 -8.73 30.06
CA LEU A 869 25.96 -8.50 28.61
C LEU A 869 26.18 -9.76 27.76
N SER A 870 26.30 -10.95 28.37
CA SER A 870 26.63 -12.21 27.67
C SER A 870 25.62 -12.67 26.61
N LEU A 871 24.45 -12.02 26.53
CA LEU A 871 23.34 -12.35 25.63
C LEU A 871 22.85 -11.16 24.78
N THR A 872 23.64 -10.08 24.68
CA THR A 872 23.32 -8.85 23.92
C THR A 872 24.32 -8.58 22.78
N PRO A 873 24.36 -9.43 21.73
CA PRO A 873 25.42 -9.40 20.72
C PRO A 873 25.41 -8.17 19.81
N SER A 874 24.24 -7.57 19.61
CA SER A 874 24.00 -6.47 18.65
C SER A 874 24.12 -5.07 19.27
N LEU A 875 24.58 -4.96 20.52
CA LEU A 875 24.58 -3.71 21.29
C LEU A 875 25.58 -2.71 20.69
N ILE A 876 25.10 -1.50 20.36
CA ILE A 876 25.88 -0.41 19.73
C ILE A 876 26.13 0.72 20.74
N THR A 877 25.13 1.07 21.54
CA THR A 877 25.20 2.14 22.55
C THR A 877 24.97 1.57 23.95
N LEU A 878 25.92 1.81 24.86
CA LEU A 878 25.85 1.40 26.26
C LEU A 878 26.13 2.60 27.17
N GLU A 879 25.17 2.97 28.03
CA GLU A 879 25.32 4.03 29.02
C GLU A 879 24.98 3.50 30.42
N VAL A 880 25.98 3.40 31.31
CA VAL A 880 25.85 2.85 32.68
C VAL A 880 26.49 3.77 33.73
N ASP A 881 26.56 5.06 33.44
CA ASP A 881 27.07 6.11 34.32
C ASP A 881 26.38 6.11 35.71
N ASN A 882 27.06 6.62 36.74
CA ASN A 882 26.51 6.76 38.10
C ASN A 882 25.93 5.44 38.65
N ASN A 883 26.78 4.40 38.72
CA ASN A 883 26.44 3.07 39.24
C ASN A 883 27.51 2.54 40.20
N GLN A 884 27.46 1.26 40.57
CA GLN A 884 28.37 0.62 41.54
C GLN A 884 29.15 -0.54 40.91
N LEU A 885 29.31 -0.54 39.58
CA LEU A 885 29.97 -1.61 38.83
C LEU A 885 31.46 -1.69 39.20
N THR A 886 31.91 -2.86 39.64
CA THR A 886 33.34 -3.13 39.93
C THR A 886 34.06 -3.78 38.75
N HIS A 887 33.29 -4.44 37.89
CA HIS A 887 33.69 -5.07 36.64
C HIS A 887 32.58 -4.88 35.59
N LEU A 888 32.97 -4.81 34.32
CA LEU A 888 32.06 -4.78 33.16
C LEU A 888 32.69 -5.63 32.06
N ASP A 889 31.95 -6.61 31.55
CA ASP A 889 32.40 -7.50 30.47
C ASP A 889 31.59 -7.22 29.20
N THR A 890 32.27 -6.66 28.21
CA THR A 890 31.72 -6.26 26.90
C THR A 890 32.10 -7.24 25.78
N THR A 891 32.72 -8.38 26.12
CA THR A 891 33.28 -9.32 25.12
C THR A 891 32.22 -10.00 24.25
N ALA A 892 31.00 -10.17 24.78
CA ALA A 892 29.86 -10.69 24.06
C ALA A 892 29.14 -9.66 23.18
N SER A 893 29.48 -8.37 23.29
CA SER A 893 28.85 -7.25 22.56
C SER A 893 29.86 -6.53 21.64
N PRO A 894 30.41 -7.19 20.61
CA PRO A 894 31.48 -6.62 19.77
C PRO A 894 31.04 -5.38 18.97
N ALA A 895 29.74 -5.17 18.78
CA ALA A 895 29.17 -4.07 17.99
C ALA A 895 29.19 -2.69 18.68
N ILE A 896 29.62 -2.59 19.95
CA ILE A 896 29.54 -1.33 20.72
C ILE A 896 30.40 -0.24 20.04
N GLY A 897 29.71 0.79 19.53
CA GLY A 897 30.27 1.98 18.90
C GLY A 897 30.35 3.19 19.85
N SER A 898 29.53 3.22 20.90
CA SER A 898 29.53 4.27 21.93
C SER A 898 29.36 3.66 23.33
N MET A 899 30.26 3.97 24.25
CA MET A 899 30.25 3.43 25.61
C MET A 899 30.49 4.53 26.65
N SER A 900 29.61 4.61 27.63
CA SER A 900 29.74 5.47 28.81
C SER A 900 29.54 4.64 30.09
N ALA A 901 30.52 4.67 31.00
CA ALA A 901 30.50 3.97 32.29
C ALA A 901 31.12 4.82 33.40
N ASN A 902 30.80 6.12 33.40
CA ASN A 902 31.38 7.11 34.31
C ASN A 902 30.90 6.92 35.76
N TYR A 903 31.61 7.47 36.73
CA TYR A 903 31.24 7.42 38.16
C TYR A 903 30.87 6.00 38.62
N ASN A 904 31.81 5.06 38.43
CA ASN A 904 31.67 3.66 38.80
C ASN A 904 32.90 3.22 39.63
N GLN A 905 33.06 1.92 39.85
CA GLN A 905 34.15 1.34 40.65
C GLN A 905 35.04 0.40 39.81
N LEU A 906 35.09 0.60 38.50
CA LEU A 906 35.78 -0.29 37.56
C LEU A 906 37.29 -0.28 37.82
N THR A 907 37.84 -1.46 38.12
CA THR A 907 39.28 -1.65 38.37
C THR A 907 40.06 -2.04 37.09
N GLY A 908 39.35 -2.49 36.06
CA GLY A 908 39.84 -2.78 34.72
C GLY A 908 38.67 -2.95 33.75
N LEU A 909 38.92 -2.73 32.46
CA LEU A 909 37.96 -2.87 31.36
C LEU A 909 38.67 -3.54 30.17
N ASN A 910 38.01 -4.47 29.48
CA ASN A 910 38.57 -5.22 28.35
C ASN A 910 37.82 -4.86 27.06
N LEU A 911 38.48 -4.11 26.18
CA LEU A 911 37.88 -3.63 24.92
C LEU A 911 38.29 -4.45 23.69
N ALA A 912 39.02 -5.56 23.85
CA ALA A 912 39.68 -6.28 22.74
C ALA A 912 38.74 -6.79 21.62
N THR A 913 37.42 -6.89 21.87
CA THR A 913 36.38 -7.26 20.90
C THR A 913 35.63 -6.07 20.32
N ASN A 914 35.69 -4.90 20.96
CA ASN A 914 34.89 -3.71 20.64
C ASN A 914 35.60 -2.82 19.61
N SER A 915 35.97 -3.40 18.46
CA SER A 915 36.74 -2.70 17.41
C SER A 915 35.96 -1.59 16.68
N ALA A 916 34.63 -1.55 16.83
CA ALA A 916 33.76 -0.52 16.28
C ALA A 916 33.67 0.76 17.13
N LEU A 917 34.32 0.80 18.30
CA LEU A 917 34.17 1.86 19.30
C LEU A 917 34.73 3.21 18.82
N LYS A 918 33.87 4.24 18.80
CA LYS A 918 34.18 5.62 18.38
C LYS A 918 34.16 6.62 19.54
N SER A 919 33.34 6.35 20.54
CA SER A 919 33.24 7.16 21.77
C SER A 919 33.38 6.28 23.00
N LEU A 920 34.30 6.64 23.89
CA LEU A 920 34.54 5.97 25.17
C LEU A 920 34.59 6.99 26.31
N SER A 921 33.76 6.80 27.33
CA SER A 921 33.76 7.58 28.56
C SER A 921 33.78 6.64 29.78
N VAL A 922 34.84 6.72 30.58
CA VAL A 922 35.05 5.94 31.82
C VAL A 922 35.58 6.83 32.95
N TYR A 923 35.23 8.11 32.90
CA TYR A 923 35.55 9.16 33.87
C TYR A 923 35.14 8.75 35.30
N ASN A 924 36.01 9.03 36.28
CA ASN A 924 35.81 8.75 37.70
C ASN A 924 35.58 7.26 37.99
N ASN A 925 36.66 6.49 37.85
CA ASN A 925 36.74 5.05 38.08
C ASN A 925 38.08 4.70 38.77
N GLN A 926 38.39 3.40 38.88
CA GLN A 926 39.60 2.89 39.57
C GLN A 926 40.59 2.24 38.58
N LEU A 927 40.52 2.58 37.29
CA LEU A 927 41.35 1.99 36.24
C LEU A 927 42.82 2.38 36.44
N SER A 928 43.71 1.38 36.53
CA SER A 928 45.17 1.61 36.59
C SER A 928 45.88 1.41 35.25
N THR A 929 45.21 0.75 34.31
CA THR A 929 45.61 0.50 32.93
C THR A 929 44.36 0.47 32.06
N LEU A 930 44.44 1.00 30.84
CA LEU A 930 43.42 0.85 29.81
C LEU A 930 44.13 0.61 28.48
N ASP A 931 43.70 -0.43 27.76
CA ASP A 931 44.19 -0.73 26.41
C ASP A 931 43.11 -0.32 25.41
N VAL A 932 43.45 0.60 24.51
CA VAL A 932 42.62 1.06 23.38
C VAL A 932 43.31 0.83 22.04
N SER A 933 44.40 0.06 21.99
CA SER A 933 45.19 -0.17 20.76
C SER A 933 44.41 -0.91 19.66
N GLY A 934 43.34 -1.64 20.02
CA GLY A 934 42.41 -2.28 19.10
C GLY A 934 41.30 -1.36 18.57
N GLN A 935 41.23 -0.11 19.04
CA GLN A 935 40.14 0.84 18.77
C GLN A 935 40.61 1.96 17.82
N THR A 936 40.84 1.58 16.57
CA THR A 936 41.35 2.49 15.52
C THR A 936 40.35 3.58 15.10
N GLU A 937 39.05 3.38 15.37
CA GLU A 937 37.95 4.27 14.99
C GLU A 937 37.61 5.34 16.06
N LEU A 938 38.36 5.41 17.17
CA LEU A 938 38.10 6.36 18.26
C LEU A 938 38.20 7.82 17.80
N THR A 939 37.14 8.58 18.07
CA THR A 939 37.07 10.04 17.90
C THR A 939 36.99 10.78 19.24
N TYR A 940 36.47 10.14 20.30
CA TYR A 940 36.32 10.73 21.64
C TYR A 940 36.75 9.74 22.73
N VAL A 941 37.61 10.18 23.64
CA VAL A 941 38.04 9.41 24.83
C VAL A 941 38.03 10.30 26.07
N ASP A 942 37.28 9.90 27.09
CA ASP A 942 37.34 10.49 28.44
C ASP A 942 37.66 9.41 29.49
N VAL A 943 38.82 9.57 30.12
CA VAL A 943 39.39 8.69 31.15
C VAL A 943 39.78 9.46 32.40
N ARG A 944 39.23 10.67 32.59
CA ARG A 944 39.56 11.55 33.73
C ARG A 944 39.32 10.88 35.10
N GLU A 945 39.95 11.39 36.17
CA GLU A 945 39.78 10.88 37.55
C GLU A 945 39.95 9.35 37.64
N ASN A 946 41.12 8.86 37.23
CA ASN A 946 41.46 7.44 37.27
C ASN A 946 42.90 7.27 37.81
N ASN A 947 43.44 6.06 37.75
CA ASN A 947 44.79 5.73 38.21
C ASN A 947 45.74 5.36 37.06
N ILE A 948 45.41 5.73 35.81
CA ILE A 948 46.10 5.27 34.61
C ILE A 948 47.52 5.84 34.58
N ALA A 949 48.51 4.93 34.59
CA ALA A 949 49.94 5.29 34.56
C ALA A 949 50.51 5.42 33.14
N GLN A 950 49.93 4.71 32.17
CA GLN A 950 50.26 4.77 30.75
C GLN A 950 48.99 4.54 29.92
N LEU A 951 48.88 5.24 28.79
CA LEU A 951 47.82 5.10 27.79
C LEU A 951 48.49 5.14 26.41
N ASP A 952 48.14 4.20 25.53
CA ASP A 952 48.56 4.21 24.12
C ASP A 952 47.37 4.60 23.25
N ILE A 953 47.50 5.69 22.51
CA ILE A 953 46.51 6.24 21.58
C ILE A 953 47.00 6.27 20.13
N THR A 954 48.22 5.80 19.85
CA THR A 954 48.89 5.93 18.54
C THR A 954 48.11 5.26 17.40
N HIS A 955 47.30 4.26 17.74
CA HIS A 955 46.45 3.52 16.81
C HIS A 955 45.16 4.28 16.41
N SER A 956 44.83 5.39 17.09
CA SER A 956 43.56 6.13 16.96
C SER A 956 43.73 7.44 16.18
N ALA A 957 44.08 7.35 14.89
CA ALA A 957 44.39 8.52 14.05
C ALA A 957 43.21 9.52 13.87
N ALA A 958 41.97 9.07 14.11
CA ALA A 958 40.75 9.89 14.05
C ALA A 958 40.41 10.61 15.38
N LEU A 959 41.24 10.45 16.42
CA LEU A 959 40.97 10.98 17.76
C LEU A 959 40.93 12.51 17.77
N TYR A 960 39.77 13.06 18.10
CA TYR A 960 39.46 14.49 18.05
C TYR A 960 39.47 15.14 19.45
N THR A 961 39.00 14.40 20.47
CA THR A 961 39.00 14.83 21.87
C THR A 961 39.59 13.76 22.77
N LEU A 962 40.56 14.14 23.60
CA LEU A 962 41.12 13.31 24.67
C LEU A 962 41.11 14.04 26.00
N LEU A 963 40.32 13.54 26.94
CA LEU A 963 40.25 14.03 28.32
C LEU A 963 40.85 12.97 29.25
N ALA A 964 42.02 13.24 29.83
CA ALA A 964 42.75 12.31 30.70
C ALA A 964 43.32 12.97 31.97
N SER A 965 42.75 14.10 32.40
CA SER A 965 43.13 14.78 33.64
C SER A 965 42.94 13.93 34.91
N ASN A 966 43.63 14.27 36.01
CA ASN A 966 43.57 13.54 37.29
C ASN A 966 43.88 12.05 37.10
N ASN A 967 45.10 11.76 36.64
CA ASN A 967 45.63 10.42 36.38
C ASN A 967 47.10 10.32 36.85
N GLN A 968 47.82 9.27 36.44
CA GLN A 968 49.21 9.02 36.82
C GLN A 968 50.18 9.02 35.63
N LEU A 969 49.78 9.57 34.47
CA LEU A 969 50.55 9.55 33.22
C LEU A 969 51.88 10.29 33.36
N THR A 970 52.99 9.62 33.03
CA THR A 970 54.34 10.23 33.03
C THR A 970 54.74 10.86 31.69
N GLY A 971 53.94 10.62 30.66
CA GLY A 971 54.08 11.05 29.27
C GLY A 971 52.97 10.45 28.42
N LEU A 972 52.78 10.97 27.21
CA LEU A 972 51.82 10.50 26.23
C LEU A 972 52.48 10.63 24.85
N ASP A 973 52.22 9.68 23.95
CA ASP A 973 52.59 9.78 22.53
C ASP A 973 51.33 10.17 21.75
N THR A 974 51.36 11.33 21.11
CA THR A 974 50.28 11.90 20.30
C THR A 974 50.62 11.94 18.81
N SER A 975 51.72 11.30 18.40
CA SER A 975 52.38 11.56 17.11
C SER A 975 51.57 11.13 15.87
N ASP A 976 50.66 10.17 15.99
CA ASP A 976 49.73 9.76 14.93
C ASP A 976 48.34 10.43 15.04
N ASN A 977 48.05 11.15 16.12
CA ASN A 977 46.74 11.74 16.44
C ASN A 977 46.56 13.15 15.85
N ASN A 978 46.76 13.28 14.53
CA ASN A 978 46.76 14.56 13.82
C ASN A 978 45.40 15.28 13.83
N ALA A 979 44.33 14.57 14.16
CA ALA A 979 42.95 15.09 14.25
C ALA A 979 42.59 15.73 15.61
N LEU A 980 43.49 15.71 16.61
CA LEU A 980 43.22 16.25 17.94
C LEU A 980 42.93 17.75 17.92
N VAL A 981 41.79 18.13 18.49
CA VAL A 981 41.32 19.51 18.66
C VAL A 981 41.19 19.91 20.15
N ASP A 982 40.88 18.96 21.02
CA ASP A 982 40.80 19.16 22.48
C ASP A 982 41.62 18.10 23.23
N LEU A 983 42.61 18.55 24.01
CA LEU A 983 43.54 17.72 24.76
C LEU A 983 43.67 18.21 26.20
N ASN A 984 43.16 17.43 27.14
CA ASN A 984 43.22 17.75 28.57
C ASN A 984 44.02 16.68 29.35
N LEU A 985 45.20 17.06 29.82
CA LEU A 985 46.15 16.22 30.57
C LEU A 985 46.46 16.80 31.96
N THR A 986 45.65 17.74 32.46
CA THR A 986 45.80 18.39 33.77
C THR A 986 45.96 17.40 34.94
N SER A 987 46.72 17.75 35.98
CA SER A 987 46.87 16.91 37.19
C SER A 987 47.33 15.49 36.88
N ASN A 988 48.54 15.41 36.33
CA ASN A 988 49.22 14.16 35.95
C ASN A 988 50.69 14.22 36.40
N ARG A 989 51.59 13.44 35.78
CA ARG A 989 53.03 13.41 36.08
C ARG A 989 53.88 13.61 34.83
N ILE A 990 53.34 14.28 33.81
CA ILE A 990 53.96 14.38 32.49
C ILE A 990 55.25 15.18 32.59
N THR A 991 56.35 14.60 32.15
CA THR A 991 57.70 15.20 32.22
C THR A 991 58.14 15.82 30.89
N SER A 992 57.57 15.34 29.78
CA SER A 992 57.75 15.84 28.42
C SER A 992 56.55 15.44 27.55
N LEU A 993 56.17 16.30 26.61
CA LEU A 993 55.14 16.05 25.60
C LEU A 993 55.64 16.64 24.27
N ASP A 994 55.40 15.95 23.16
CA ASP A 994 55.69 16.41 21.80
C ASP A 994 54.35 16.69 21.09
N LEU A 995 54.17 17.90 20.57
CA LEU A 995 52.94 18.32 19.88
C LEU A 995 53.20 18.70 18.40
N THR A 996 54.35 18.32 17.85
CA THR A 996 54.78 18.73 16.50
C THR A 996 53.79 18.35 15.40
N ASN A 997 53.08 17.23 15.54
CA ASN A 997 52.07 16.78 14.57
C ASN A 997 50.64 17.27 14.88
N ASN A 998 50.36 17.77 16.09
CA ASN A 998 49.00 18.05 16.59
C ASN A 998 48.56 19.51 16.31
N SER A 999 48.80 19.99 15.09
CA SER A 999 48.55 21.38 14.65
C SER A 999 47.09 21.86 14.70
N GLN A 1000 46.13 20.95 14.86
CA GLN A 1000 44.68 21.24 14.87
C GLN A 1000 44.13 21.56 16.28
N LEU A 1001 44.96 21.47 17.32
CA LEU A 1001 44.57 21.75 18.70
C LEU A 1001 44.03 23.18 18.85
N ASN A 1002 42.81 23.30 19.39
CA ASN A 1002 42.18 24.56 19.79
C ASN A 1002 42.09 24.70 21.33
N TYR A 1003 42.11 23.57 22.05
CA TYR A 1003 42.00 23.52 23.51
C TYR A 1003 43.11 22.62 24.08
N LEU A 1004 43.91 23.15 25.01
CA LEU A 1004 45.08 22.47 25.56
C LEU A 1004 45.23 22.74 27.06
N TYR A 1005 45.06 21.71 27.89
CA TYR A 1005 45.12 21.82 29.36
C TYR A 1005 46.25 20.95 29.92
N LEU A 1006 47.29 21.57 30.46
CA LEU A 1006 48.54 20.92 30.90
C LEU A 1006 48.96 21.25 32.34
N TYR A 1007 48.18 22.02 33.11
CA TYR A 1007 48.56 22.42 34.47
C TYR A 1007 48.59 21.25 35.47
N ASP A 1008 49.26 21.42 36.61
CA ASP A 1008 49.56 20.40 37.62
C ASP A 1008 50.27 19.17 37.03
N ASN A 1009 51.40 19.41 36.37
CA ASN A 1009 52.27 18.39 35.79
C ASN A 1009 53.75 18.55 36.19
N ALA A 1010 54.62 17.68 35.65
CA ALA A 1010 56.06 17.69 35.89
C ALA A 1010 56.87 18.29 34.72
N LEU A 1011 56.21 19.09 33.87
CA LEU A 1011 56.81 19.71 32.69
C LEU A 1011 57.85 20.76 33.10
N SER A 1012 58.88 20.92 32.27
CA SER A 1012 59.86 22.03 32.37
C SER A 1012 59.93 22.88 31.09
N HIS A 1013 59.48 22.31 29.98
CA HIS A 1013 59.40 22.92 28.67
C HIS A 1013 58.19 22.38 27.90
N ILE A 1014 57.60 23.20 27.02
CA ILE A 1014 56.64 22.77 26.01
C ILE A 1014 56.85 23.59 24.73
N ASP A 1015 56.83 22.92 23.58
CA ASP A 1015 56.85 23.54 22.26
C ASP A 1015 55.47 23.38 21.61
N VAL A 1016 54.90 24.50 21.20
CA VAL A 1016 53.60 24.66 20.55
C VAL A 1016 53.74 25.50 19.26
N SER A 1017 54.96 25.61 18.71
CA SER A 1017 55.25 26.39 17.50
C SER A 1017 54.62 25.86 16.22
N THR A 1018 54.03 24.66 16.25
CA THR A 1018 53.27 24.03 15.17
C THR A 1018 51.75 24.28 15.23
N ILE A 1019 51.27 24.96 16.28
CA ILE A 1019 49.83 25.23 16.51
C ILE A 1019 49.55 26.71 16.16
N GLU A 1020 48.70 26.96 15.16
CA GLU A 1020 48.47 28.34 14.66
C GLU A 1020 47.64 29.20 15.63
N GLN A 1021 46.67 28.59 16.34
CA GLN A 1021 45.83 29.29 17.32
C GLN A 1021 45.33 28.31 18.41
N LEU A 1022 45.30 28.77 19.66
CA LEU A 1022 44.56 28.13 20.75
C LEU A 1022 43.47 29.09 21.24
N TYR A 1023 42.27 28.58 21.53
CA TYR A 1023 41.20 29.31 22.22
C TYR A 1023 41.38 29.25 23.73
N TYR A 1024 41.83 28.11 24.27
CA TYR A 1024 42.18 27.91 25.67
C TYR A 1024 43.50 27.16 25.78
N PHE A 1025 44.40 27.68 26.62
CA PHE A 1025 45.69 27.07 26.93
C PHE A 1025 46.00 27.29 28.42
N GLU A 1026 46.16 26.21 29.19
CA GLU A 1026 46.44 26.28 30.63
C GLU A 1026 47.74 25.52 30.97
N LEU A 1027 48.62 26.13 31.77
CA LEU A 1027 49.98 25.65 32.03
C LEU A 1027 50.49 26.07 33.43
N ASP A 1028 51.44 25.32 34.00
CA ASP A 1028 52.02 25.63 35.31
C ASP A 1028 52.95 26.85 35.31
N GLN A 1029 52.90 27.65 36.38
CA GLN A 1029 53.88 28.71 36.66
C GLN A 1029 55.33 28.16 36.71
N GLY A 1030 56.12 28.50 35.68
CA GLY A 1030 57.55 28.20 35.60
C GLY A 1030 57.95 27.27 34.45
N VAL A 1031 56.99 26.67 33.75
CA VAL A 1031 57.24 25.94 32.50
C VAL A 1031 57.68 26.92 31.42
N THR A 1032 58.71 26.56 30.65
CA THR A 1032 59.15 27.37 29.51
C THR A 1032 58.38 27.02 28.25
N CYS A 1033 57.58 27.94 27.72
CA CYS A 1033 56.79 27.74 26.50
C CYS A 1033 57.53 28.29 25.26
N THR A 1034 57.39 27.66 24.09
CA THR A 1034 57.89 28.15 22.79
C THR A 1034 56.82 28.03 21.70
N GLY A 1035 56.65 29.08 20.90
CA GLY A 1035 55.54 29.24 19.94
C GLY A 1035 54.78 30.56 20.17
N ASP A 1036 54.09 31.07 19.14
CA ASP A 1036 53.41 32.38 19.24
C ASP A 1036 52.19 32.35 20.18
N VAL A 1037 51.50 31.20 20.26
CA VAL A 1037 50.34 30.98 21.16
C VAL A 1037 50.70 30.91 22.66
N CYS A 1038 51.99 30.92 23.02
CA CYS A 1038 52.45 30.98 24.42
C CYS A 1038 52.05 32.27 25.15
N LEU A 1039 51.71 33.34 24.41
CA LEU A 1039 51.24 34.61 24.98
C LEU A 1039 49.77 34.59 25.40
N SER A 1040 48.99 33.61 24.92
CA SER A 1040 47.59 33.37 25.31
C SER A 1040 47.43 32.31 26.41
N ALA A 1041 48.52 31.74 26.92
CA ALA A 1041 48.49 30.77 28.02
C ALA A 1041 48.07 31.42 29.34
N SER A 1042 47.12 30.78 30.03
CA SER A 1042 46.76 31.07 31.42
C SER A 1042 47.65 30.25 32.35
N TYR A 1043 48.41 30.93 33.20
CA TYR A 1043 49.35 30.30 34.13
C TYR A 1043 48.75 30.18 35.53
N TYR A 1044 48.83 28.98 36.10
CA TYR A 1044 48.30 28.64 37.43
C TYR A 1044 49.43 28.43 38.45
#